data_AF-A0AAR2KTR6-F1
#
_entry.id   AF-A0AAR2KTR6-F1
#
_cell.length_a   1.000
_cell.length_b   1.000
_cell.length_c   1.000
_cell.angle_alpha   90.00
_cell.angle_beta   90.00
_cell.angle_gamma   90.00
#
_symmetry.space_group_name_H-M   'P 1'
#
loop_
_entity.id
_entity.type
_entity.pdbx_description
1 polymer ?
#
loop_
_entity_poly.entity_id
_entity_poly.type
_entity_poly.pdbx_seq_one_letter_code
_entity_poly.pdbx_strand_id
1 'polypeptide(L)'
;MGRPEGHILALNPRVKSHATLYSTAAKKAEKKHWKRNAEKGCDSCVKLENNFDDIKHTTLSERGALREAMRCLKCADAPCQKSCPTNLNIKAFITSIANKNYYGAARAILSDNPLGLTCGMVCPTSDLCVGGCNLFASEEGPINIGGLQQFATEVFSRMGIPQVRNPELPPPEQMPESYHSKIALIGCGPASISCASFLARLGYDNITIFEKQKYVGGLSSSEIPQFRLPYEVVQFELDLMKDMGVKVMCEKRLGQDGMTLLSLKEEGYKAVFIGIGLPQANRHRIFEGLSMEQGFYTSKDFLPLVAKASKPGMCGCGWTLPRLYGSVIILGAGDTAFDCATSALRCGAQRVYVVFRRGFTDIRAVPEEMELAKEEKCEFLPFLSPREVLLKEGRVHSMEFCRTEQTATGEWVEDQEQITRLKADFIISAFGSVLSDPKVKEAMAPIRLNSWGLPELNPETMQCSEPWVFAGGDVAGLANTTVESVNDGKQASWHIHRYLQAIHGHTFSSHPQLPLFYSPIDAVDISVQMCGIKFPNPFGLASAPPTTSASMIRRAFEQGWAFALTKTFSLDKDLVTNVSPRIVRGTTSGPMYGPAQGSFLNIELISEKTAAYWCQSVTELKVDFPHNIIISSIMCSYNKDDWTKLAKMAEASGADALELNLSCPHGMGERGMGLACGQDPELVRNICRWVRQAVKIPFFAKLTPNVTNIVDIAKAAHEGGADGVTATNTVSGLMGLKADGSPWPGIGRDKRTTYGGVSGNAIRPIALRAVSAIARALPGFPILATGGIDSAESGLQFLHAGASVLQVCSAVQNQDFTVIEDYCVGLKTLLYLKSIEELQDWDGQSPPTIRHQQGKPVPTLEELVGKRLPNFGPYLQEKKMAIANYKLKLANQSDNTVHPGGSRINTPSKPVPTVQEVIARALKHIGAYQELNNQEQVQALIDEEMCINCGKCYMTCNDSGYQAITFDPETHLPVVQDSCTGCTLCLSVCPIIDCIRMVARTTPYVPQRGLPQAIMPVC
;
A
#
# COMPACT_ATOMS: atom_id res chain seq x y z
N MET A 1 -51.85 -2.49 -15.81
CA MET A 1 -51.34 -2.30 -17.19
C MET A 1 -49.99 -2.96 -17.26
N GLY A 2 -49.89 -4.08 -17.99
CA GLY A 2 -48.65 -4.85 -18.14
C GLY A 2 -47.58 -4.00 -18.81
N ARG A 3 -46.37 -3.98 -18.23
CA ARG A 3 -45.22 -3.34 -18.87
C ARG A 3 -44.81 -4.20 -20.06
N PRO A 4 -44.56 -3.61 -21.24
CA PRO A 4 -44.02 -4.37 -22.36
C PRO A 4 -42.66 -4.94 -21.95
N GLU A 5 -42.55 -6.27 -21.96
CA GLU A 5 -41.26 -6.97 -21.85
C GLU A 5 -40.34 -6.46 -22.98
N GLY A 6 -39.10 -6.08 -22.64
CA GLY A 6 -38.11 -5.60 -23.61
C GLY A 6 -37.85 -4.09 -23.67
N HIS A 7 -38.52 -3.26 -22.86
CA HIS A 7 -38.24 -1.81 -22.84
C HIS A 7 -36.96 -1.48 -22.05
N ILE A 8 -35.98 -0.82 -22.68
CA ILE A 8 -34.65 -0.56 -22.08
C ILE A 8 -34.73 0.18 -20.73
N LEU A 9 -35.70 1.09 -20.54
CA LEU A 9 -35.89 1.86 -19.30
C LEU A 9 -36.75 1.15 -18.22
N ALA A 10 -36.98 -0.16 -18.33
CA ALA A 10 -37.91 -0.88 -17.44
C ALA A 10 -37.51 -0.80 -15.97
N LEU A 11 -36.20 -0.87 -15.68
CA LEU A 11 -35.63 -0.85 -14.32
C LEU A 11 -35.11 0.54 -13.91
N ASN A 12 -35.31 1.57 -14.73
CA ASN A 12 -34.83 2.91 -14.40
C ASN A 12 -35.52 3.41 -13.12
N PRO A 13 -34.78 4.01 -12.15
CA PRO A 13 -35.38 4.53 -10.94
C PRO A 13 -36.50 5.53 -11.23
N ARG A 14 -37.64 5.35 -10.59
CA ARG A 14 -38.80 6.25 -10.66
C ARG A 14 -39.41 6.41 -9.28
N VAL A 15 -39.81 7.63 -8.93
CA VAL A 15 -40.52 7.90 -7.68
C VAL A 15 -41.86 7.17 -7.71
N LYS A 16 -42.16 6.41 -6.65
CA LYS A 16 -43.44 5.71 -6.51
C LYS A 16 -44.47 6.65 -5.91
N SER A 17 -45.68 6.67 -6.47
CA SER A 17 -46.79 7.49 -5.97
C SER A 17 -47.56 6.84 -4.82
N HIS A 18 -47.35 5.55 -4.57
CA HIS A 18 -48.05 4.78 -3.55
C HIS A 18 -47.07 3.83 -2.86
N ALA A 19 -47.43 3.37 -1.66
CA ALA A 19 -46.75 2.28 -0.99
C ALA A 19 -46.77 1.01 -1.86
N THR A 20 -45.70 0.22 -1.81
CA THR A 20 -45.65 -1.08 -2.50
C THR A 20 -46.35 -2.16 -1.71
N LEU A 21 -47.08 -3.04 -2.39
CA LEU A 21 -47.73 -4.20 -1.79
C LEU A 21 -46.99 -5.49 -2.18
N TYR A 22 -46.38 -6.16 -1.20
CA TYR A 22 -45.80 -7.50 -1.33
C TYR A 22 -46.09 -8.29 -0.05
N SER A 23 -46.49 -9.55 -0.17
CA SER A 23 -46.67 -10.41 1.00
C SER A 23 -45.32 -10.81 1.62
N THR A 24 -45.29 -11.08 2.93
CA THR A 24 -44.11 -11.63 3.61
C THR A 24 -43.62 -12.93 2.96
N ALA A 25 -44.55 -13.77 2.48
CA ALA A 25 -44.23 -15.01 1.77
C ALA A 25 -43.46 -14.73 0.46
N ALA A 26 -43.95 -13.78 -0.35
CA ALA A 26 -43.27 -13.37 -1.58
C ALA A 26 -41.87 -12.81 -1.30
N LYS A 27 -41.71 -11.98 -0.26
CA LYS A 27 -40.41 -11.43 0.13
C LYS A 27 -39.43 -12.49 0.63
N LYS A 28 -39.90 -13.50 1.37
CA LYS A 28 -39.06 -14.64 1.79
C LYS A 28 -38.57 -15.46 0.60
N ALA A 29 -39.39 -15.65 -0.43
CA ALA A 29 -39.00 -16.34 -1.67
C ALA A 29 -37.98 -15.50 -2.46
N GLU A 30 -38.26 -14.23 -2.71
CA GLU A 30 -37.40 -13.29 -3.46
C GLU A 30 -36.02 -13.10 -2.82
N LYS A 31 -35.93 -13.10 -1.47
CA LYS A 31 -34.68 -12.89 -0.75
C LYS A 31 -33.56 -13.87 -1.14
N LYS A 32 -33.91 -15.12 -1.50
CA LYS A 32 -32.92 -16.14 -1.89
C LYS A 32 -32.21 -15.79 -3.19
N HIS A 33 -32.94 -15.15 -4.11
CA HIS A 33 -32.41 -14.74 -5.41
C HIS A 33 -31.29 -13.73 -5.29
N TRP A 34 -31.38 -12.78 -4.35
CA TRP A 34 -30.45 -11.65 -4.22
C TRP A 34 -29.34 -11.85 -3.18
N LYS A 35 -29.23 -13.05 -2.60
CA LYS A 35 -28.39 -13.32 -1.43
C LYS A 35 -26.89 -13.23 -1.76
N ARG A 36 -26.15 -12.35 -1.07
CA ARG A 36 -24.70 -12.15 -1.26
C ARG A 36 -23.84 -12.86 -0.21
N ASN A 37 -24.18 -12.67 1.06
CA ASN A 37 -23.45 -13.25 2.20
C ASN A 37 -23.96 -14.67 2.54
N ALA A 38 -23.21 -15.37 3.40
CA ALA A 38 -23.56 -16.71 3.86
C ALA A 38 -25.01 -16.82 4.40
N GLU A 39 -25.64 -17.96 4.16
CA GLU A 39 -26.93 -18.30 4.75
C GLU A 39 -26.74 -18.87 6.15
N LYS A 40 -27.45 -18.30 7.13
CA LYS A 40 -27.32 -18.70 8.55
C LYS A 40 -27.78 -20.14 8.85
N GLY A 41 -28.60 -20.74 7.99
CA GLY A 41 -29.09 -22.12 8.14
C GLY A 41 -28.58 -23.08 7.08
N CYS A 42 -27.47 -22.75 6.42
CA CYS A 42 -26.77 -23.68 5.54
C CYS A 42 -25.72 -24.43 6.37
N ASP A 43 -26.01 -25.70 6.62
CA ASP A 43 -25.24 -26.56 7.52
C ASP A 43 -24.20 -27.41 6.78
N SER A 44 -24.19 -27.38 5.44
CA SER A 44 -23.19 -28.08 4.64
C SER A 44 -22.06 -27.15 4.20
N CYS A 45 -20.82 -27.60 4.38
CA CYS A 45 -19.67 -26.94 3.78
C CYS A 45 -19.75 -27.03 2.24
N VAL A 46 -19.31 -25.99 1.55
CA VAL A 46 -19.06 -26.06 0.10
C VAL A 46 -17.93 -27.08 -0.10
N LYS A 47 -17.92 -27.84 -1.20
CA LYS A 47 -16.80 -28.75 -1.47
C LYS A 47 -15.51 -27.94 -1.66
N LEU A 48 -14.54 -28.13 -0.78
CA LEU A 48 -13.24 -27.43 -0.76
C LEU A 48 -12.06 -28.34 -1.09
N GLU A 49 -12.31 -29.60 -1.43
CA GLU A 49 -11.27 -30.56 -1.78
C GLU A 49 -10.38 -30.02 -2.91
N ASN A 50 -9.07 -30.05 -2.68
CA ASN A 50 -8.03 -29.49 -3.56
C ASN A 50 -8.17 -27.98 -3.88
N ASN A 51 -8.97 -27.23 -3.11
CA ASN A 51 -9.12 -25.79 -3.31
C ASN A 51 -8.17 -24.98 -2.40
N PHE A 52 -7.11 -24.45 -3.00
CA PHE A 52 -6.11 -23.59 -2.33
C PHE A 52 -6.20 -22.11 -2.77
N ASP A 53 -7.35 -21.67 -3.30
CA ASP A 53 -7.58 -20.27 -3.62
C ASP A 53 -7.49 -19.40 -2.35
N ASP A 54 -7.04 -18.14 -2.49
CA ASP A 54 -6.88 -17.22 -1.37
C ASP A 54 -8.18 -16.98 -0.60
N ILE A 55 -8.21 -17.34 0.68
CA ILE A 55 -9.38 -17.16 1.56
C ILE A 55 -9.29 -15.93 2.46
N LYS A 56 -8.15 -15.23 2.52
CA LYS A 56 -7.97 -14.08 3.41
C LYS A 56 -9.04 -13.02 3.19
N HIS A 57 -9.62 -12.49 4.26
CA HIS A 57 -10.58 -11.38 4.19
C HIS A 57 -9.90 -10.02 4.00
N THR A 58 -8.60 -9.96 4.24
CA THR A 58 -7.77 -8.75 4.21
C THR A 58 -7.18 -8.45 2.83
N THR A 59 -7.19 -9.36 1.87
CA THR A 59 -6.66 -9.14 0.51
C THR A 59 -7.38 -7.96 -0.18
N LEU A 60 -6.62 -7.07 -0.82
CA LEU A 60 -7.14 -5.86 -1.48
C LEU A 60 -6.79 -5.80 -2.97
N SER A 61 -7.74 -5.35 -3.78
CA SER A 61 -7.46 -4.78 -5.12
C SER A 61 -6.81 -3.40 -4.97
N GLU A 62 -6.21 -2.87 -6.03
CA GLU A 62 -5.79 -1.47 -6.08
C GLU A 62 -6.94 -0.51 -5.69
N ARG A 63 -8.13 -0.71 -6.24
CA ARG A 63 -9.34 0.05 -5.86
C ARG A 63 -9.62 -0.01 -4.35
N GLY A 64 -9.49 -1.20 -3.74
CA GLY A 64 -9.68 -1.38 -2.31
C GLY A 64 -8.58 -0.71 -1.48
N ALA A 65 -7.33 -0.91 -1.87
CA ALA A 65 -6.15 -0.37 -1.22
C ALA A 65 -6.14 1.17 -1.24
N LEU A 66 -6.42 1.80 -2.39
CA LEU A 66 -6.50 3.25 -2.48
C LEU A 66 -7.59 3.84 -1.57
N ARG A 67 -8.77 3.21 -1.51
CA ARG A 67 -9.85 3.65 -0.61
C ARG A 67 -9.47 3.56 0.85
N GLU A 68 -8.90 2.43 1.26
CA GLU A 68 -8.53 2.18 2.64
C GLU A 68 -7.33 3.06 3.07
N ALA A 69 -6.37 3.27 2.18
CA ALA A 69 -5.23 4.16 2.41
C ALA A 69 -5.65 5.64 2.51
N MET A 70 -6.63 6.07 1.71
CA MET A 70 -7.23 7.41 1.84
C MET A 70 -8.03 7.57 3.15
N ARG A 71 -8.65 6.50 3.66
CA ARG A 71 -9.37 6.50 4.94
C ARG A 71 -8.44 6.63 6.15
N CYS A 72 -7.24 6.06 6.07
CA CYS A 72 -6.25 6.15 7.14
C CYS A 72 -5.93 7.61 7.50
N LEU A 73 -5.99 7.92 8.80
CA LEU A 73 -5.73 9.25 9.37
C LEU A 73 -4.25 9.68 9.33
N LYS A 74 -3.32 8.76 9.07
CA LYS A 74 -1.87 9.02 8.98
C LYS A 74 -1.34 9.72 10.24
N CYS A 75 -1.71 9.15 11.40
CA CYS A 75 -1.49 9.70 12.73
C CYS A 75 -0.02 10.02 13.02
N ALA A 76 0.25 11.14 13.69
CA ALA A 76 1.53 11.38 14.34
C ALA A 76 1.73 10.39 15.51
N ASP A 77 2.99 10.02 15.78
CA ASP A 77 3.36 9.09 16.85
C ASP A 77 2.46 7.83 16.89
N ALA A 78 2.26 7.22 15.71
CA ALA A 78 1.14 6.34 15.46
C ALA A 78 1.14 5.12 16.43
N PRO A 79 0.05 4.88 17.17
CA PRO A 79 -0.02 3.74 18.09
C PRO A 79 0.07 2.40 17.36
N CYS A 80 -0.44 2.32 16.12
CA CYS A 80 -0.30 1.12 15.30
C CYS A 80 1.17 0.76 15.01
N GLN A 81 2.07 1.74 14.90
CA GLN A 81 3.50 1.51 14.73
C GLN A 81 4.12 0.98 16.03
N LYS A 82 3.76 1.57 17.18
CA LYS A 82 4.22 1.12 18.50
C LYS A 82 3.79 -0.31 18.83
N SER A 83 2.60 -0.71 18.35
CA SER A 83 2.08 -2.07 18.48
C SER A 83 2.59 -3.05 17.40
N CYS A 84 3.44 -2.59 16.48
CA CYS A 84 4.07 -3.45 15.47
C CYS A 84 5.42 -3.94 16.00
N PRO A 85 5.68 -5.26 16.09
CA PRO A 85 6.95 -5.76 16.64
C PRO A 85 8.20 -5.31 15.87
N THR A 86 8.10 -5.09 14.55
CA THR A 86 9.22 -4.58 13.73
C THR A 86 9.26 -3.05 13.65
N ASN A 87 8.33 -2.36 14.32
CA ASN A 87 8.18 -0.91 14.36
C ASN A 87 8.00 -0.26 12.97
N LEU A 88 7.32 -0.96 12.05
CA LEU A 88 7.03 -0.45 10.70
C LEU A 88 6.47 0.98 10.74
N ASN A 89 6.98 1.87 9.89
CA ASN A 89 6.42 3.20 9.72
C ASN A 89 5.10 3.16 8.92
N ILE A 90 4.01 2.75 9.60
CA ILE A 90 2.68 2.55 9.02
C ILE A 90 2.10 3.84 8.44
N LYS A 91 2.35 4.98 9.10
CA LYS A 91 1.96 6.30 8.58
C LYS A 91 2.57 6.53 7.18
N ALA A 92 3.88 6.33 7.05
CA ALA A 92 4.58 6.62 5.81
C ALA A 92 4.13 5.69 4.67
N PHE A 93 4.16 4.36 4.86
CA PHE A 93 3.84 3.46 3.76
C PHE A 93 2.37 3.58 3.32
N ILE A 94 1.41 3.81 4.24
CA ILE A 94 0.01 4.02 3.86
C ILE A 94 -0.18 5.37 3.15
N THR A 95 0.59 6.40 3.52
CA THR A 95 0.62 7.66 2.77
C THR A 95 1.07 7.41 1.33
N SER A 96 2.13 6.64 1.14
CA SER A 96 2.64 6.28 -0.19
C SER A 96 1.62 5.49 -1.02
N ILE A 97 0.89 4.54 -0.42
CA ILE A 97 -0.20 3.84 -1.13
C ILE A 97 -1.28 4.83 -1.58
N ALA A 98 -1.73 5.74 -0.68
CA ALA A 98 -2.76 6.74 -1.02
C ALA A 98 -2.33 7.66 -2.18
N ASN A 99 -1.03 7.88 -2.33
CA ASN A 99 -0.41 8.69 -3.37
C ASN A 99 0.00 7.89 -4.62
N LYS A 100 -0.41 6.62 -4.72
CA LYS A 100 -0.04 5.67 -5.79
C LYS A 100 1.48 5.42 -5.94
N ASN A 101 2.22 5.62 -4.86
CA ASN A 101 3.64 5.28 -4.77
C ASN A 101 3.81 3.92 -4.10
N TYR A 102 3.52 2.85 -4.83
CA TYR A 102 3.55 1.50 -4.30
C TYR A 102 4.97 1.01 -4.00
N TYR A 103 5.96 1.42 -4.80
CA TYR A 103 7.37 1.16 -4.49
C TYR A 103 7.80 1.85 -3.19
N GLY A 104 7.49 3.14 -3.00
CA GLY A 104 7.85 3.84 -1.76
C GLY A 104 7.23 3.20 -0.53
N ALA A 105 5.99 2.72 -0.65
CA ALA A 105 5.34 1.93 0.39
C ALA A 105 6.09 0.61 0.68
N ALA A 106 6.37 -0.18 -0.36
CA ALA A 106 7.09 -1.44 -0.23
C ALA A 106 8.51 -1.24 0.34
N ARG A 107 9.23 -0.20 -0.11
CA ARG A 107 10.55 0.19 0.42
C ARG A 107 10.48 0.51 1.91
N ALA A 108 9.49 1.29 2.35
CA ALA A 108 9.32 1.61 3.77
C ALA A 108 9.00 0.35 4.60
N ILE A 109 8.17 -0.56 4.07
CA ILE A 109 7.86 -1.86 4.72
C ILE A 109 9.13 -2.72 4.83
N LEU A 110 9.82 -2.95 3.72
CA LEU A 110 10.98 -3.85 3.63
C LEU A 110 12.21 -3.31 4.36
N SER A 111 12.28 -2.00 4.59
CA SER A 111 13.34 -1.38 5.39
C SER A 111 13.33 -1.90 6.83
N ASP A 112 12.15 -1.99 7.43
CA ASP A 112 12.01 -2.44 8.82
C ASP A 112 11.69 -3.94 8.96
N ASN A 113 11.12 -4.56 7.92
CA ASN A 113 10.70 -5.96 7.92
C ASN A 113 11.06 -6.63 6.58
N PRO A 114 12.15 -7.41 6.51
CA PRO A 114 12.56 -8.13 5.30
C PRO A 114 11.54 -9.16 4.79
N LEU A 115 10.58 -9.59 5.62
CA LEU A 115 9.47 -10.47 5.25
C LEU A 115 8.14 -9.70 5.20
N GLY A 116 8.18 -8.52 4.57
CA GLY A 116 7.07 -7.58 4.51
C GLY A 116 5.81 -8.14 3.85
N LEU A 117 5.93 -8.93 2.78
CA LEU A 117 4.78 -9.50 2.08
C LEU A 117 4.19 -10.67 2.88
N THR A 118 5.03 -11.56 3.40
CA THR A 118 4.59 -12.65 4.28
C THR A 118 3.82 -12.09 5.47
N CYS A 119 4.39 -11.11 6.19
CA CYS A 119 3.76 -10.50 7.36
C CYS A 119 2.46 -9.77 7.02
N GLY A 120 2.37 -9.11 5.86
CA GLY A 120 1.14 -8.49 5.39
C GLY A 120 -0.02 -9.48 5.24
N MET A 121 0.29 -10.74 4.90
CA MET A 121 -0.71 -11.80 4.73
C MET A 121 -1.07 -12.55 6.01
N VAL A 122 -0.12 -12.75 6.94
CA VAL A 122 -0.31 -13.69 8.06
C VAL A 122 -0.26 -13.07 9.45
N CYS A 123 0.08 -11.79 9.58
CA CYS A 123 0.13 -11.15 10.90
C CYS A 123 -1.25 -11.21 11.58
N PRO A 124 -1.32 -11.61 12.87
CA PRO A 124 -2.53 -11.53 13.68
C PRO A 124 -2.81 -10.08 14.08
N THR A 125 -3.16 -9.24 13.10
CA THR A 125 -3.10 -7.78 13.25
C THR A 125 -3.98 -7.22 14.37
N SER A 126 -5.09 -7.88 14.71
CA SER A 126 -6.02 -7.49 15.78
C SER A 126 -5.36 -7.47 17.17
N ASP A 127 -4.37 -8.33 17.39
CA ASP A 127 -3.54 -8.38 18.61
C ASP A 127 -2.26 -7.53 18.50
N LEU A 128 -2.02 -6.93 17.32
CA LEU A 128 -0.83 -6.15 17.00
C LEU A 128 -1.21 -4.72 16.57
N CYS A 129 -0.78 -4.33 15.36
CA CYS A 129 -0.90 -2.96 14.85
C CYS A 129 -2.34 -2.46 14.71
N VAL A 130 -3.30 -3.34 14.38
CA VAL A 130 -4.71 -2.98 14.21
C VAL A 130 -5.40 -2.81 15.56
N GLY A 131 -5.01 -3.59 16.57
CA GLY A 131 -5.49 -3.44 17.95
C GLY A 131 -5.20 -2.06 18.56
N GLY A 132 -4.10 -1.43 18.15
CA GLY A 132 -3.73 -0.06 18.56
C GLY A 132 -4.26 1.06 17.64
N CYS A 133 -5.03 0.77 16.59
CA CYS A 133 -5.40 1.78 15.60
C CYS A 133 -6.41 2.82 16.13
N ASN A 134 -6.11 4.12 16.01
CA ASN A 134 -7.02 5.19 16.45
C ASN A 134 -8.41 5.14 15.81
N LEU A 135 -8.54 4.64 14.58
CA LEU A 135 -9.84 4.51 13.90
C LEU A 135 -10.73 3.41 14.49
N PHE A 136 -10.21 2.58 15.40
CA PHE A 136 -11.07 1.73 16.23
C PHE A 136 -12.11 2.54 17.01
N ALA A 137 -11.83 3.82 17.30
CA ALA A 137 -12.76 4.73 17.97
C ALA A 137 -13.86 5.33 17.06
N SER A 138 -14.00 4.82 15.83
CA SER A 138 -15.04 5.23 14.86
C SER A 138 -15.89 4.04 14.44
N GLU A 139 -17.14 4.28 14.03
CA GLU A 139 -18.09 3.22 13.64
C GLU A 139 -17.61 2.39 12.45
N GLU A 140 -16.84 2.98 11.53
CA GLU A 140 -16.21 2.25 10.42
C GLU A 140 -15.05 1.33 10.84
N GLY A 141 -14.55 1.46 12.07
CA GLY A 141 -13.54 0.59 12.65
C GLY A 141 -12.10 0.84 12.18
N PRO A 142 -11.14 0.05 12.67
CA PRO A 142 -9.72 0.25 12.43
C PRO A 142 -9.33 -0.03 10.96
N ILE A 143 -8.12 0.37 10.57
CA ILE A 143 -7.60 0.20 9.20
C ILE A 143 -7.18 -1.24 8.95
N ASN A 144 -7.44 -1.77 7.76
CA ASN A 144 -6.85 -3.02 7.27
C ASN A 144 -5.36 -2.85 6.91
N ILE A 145 -4.50 -2.77 7.94
CA ILE A 145 -3.06 -2.51 7.79
C ILE A 145 -2.37 -3.67 7.05
N GLY A 146 -2.68 -4.92 7.40
CA GLY A 146 -2.10 -6.11 6.77
C GLY A 146 -2.38 -6.17 5.26
N GLY A 147 -3.63 -5.95 4.85
CA GLY A 147 -4.01 -5.92 3.43
C GLY A 147 -3.34 -4.81 2.62
N LEU A 148 -3.12 -3.64 3.22
CA LEU A 148 -2.39 -2.54 2.59
C LEU A 148 -0.90 -2.88 2.42
N GLN A 149 -0.29 -3.48 3.45
CA GLN A 149 1.10 -3.96 3.41
C GLN A 149 1.28 -5.06 2.36
N GLN A 150 0.34 -6.01 2.30
CA GLN A 150 0.28 -7.05 1.26
C GLN A 150 0.24 -6.42 -0.13
N PHE A 151 -0.73 -5.54 -0.38
CA PHE A 151 -0.94 -4.93 -1.70
C PHE A 151 0.32 -4.22 -2.22
N ALA A 152 0.93 -3.33 -1.41
CA ALA A 152 2.11 -2.59 -1.84
C ALA A 152 3.30 -3.51 -2.17
N THR A 153 3.55 -4.50 -1.33
CA THR A 153 4.69 -5.41 -1.50
C THR A 153 4.45 -6.42 -2.63
N GLU A 154 3.19 -6.78 -2.89
CA GLU A 154 2.80 -7.62 -4.04
C GLU A 154 3.00 -6.86 -5.36
N VAL A 155 2.63 -5.57 -5.42
CA VAL A 155 2.93 -4.74 -6.59
C VAL A 155 4.44 -4.65 -6.81
N PHE A 156 5.24 -4.43 -5.76
CA PHE A 156 6.70 -4.39 -5.87
C PHE A 156 7.30 -5.73 -6.35
N SER A 157 6.79 -6.86 -5.85
CA SER A 157 7.18 -8.19 -6.33
C SER A 157 6.96 -8.32 -7.85
N ARG A 158 5.82 -7.84 -8.36
CA ARG A 158 5.49 -7.83 -9.80
C ARG A 158 6.32 -6.84 -10.63
N MET A 159 6.94 -5.82 -10.01
CA MET A 159 7.89 -4.97 -10.73
C MET A 159 9.16 -5.73 -11.13
N GLY A 160 9.49 -6.84 -10.45
CA GLY A 160 10.67 -7.64 -10.77
C GLY A 160 11.99 -6.90 -10.52
N ILE A 161 12.08 -6.13 -9.43
CA ILE A 161 13.25 -5.29 -9.11
C ILE A 161 14.04 -5.91 -7.95
N PRO A 162 15.38 -6.03 -8.05
CA PRO A 162 16.19 -6.66 -7.01
C PRO A 162 16.45 -5.72 -5.82
N GLN A 163 16.83 -6.30 -4.68
CA GLN A 163 17.47 -5.53 -3.61
C GLN A 163 18.93 -5.24 -4.00
N VAL A 164 19.45 -4.08 -3.60
CA VAL A 164 20.86 -3.73 -3.82
C VAL A 164 21.56 -3.36 -2.52
N ARG A 165 22.88 -3.47 -2.54
CA ARG A 165 23.75 -3.02 -1.45
C ARG A 165 23.53 -1.54 -1.16
N ASN A 166 23.58 -1.16 0.11
CA ASN A 166 23.44 0.24 0.53
C ASN A 166 24.43 1.12 -0.28
N PRO A 167 23.92 2.10 -1.06
CA PRO A 167 24.76 2.97 -1.90
C PRO A 167 25.79 3.80 -1.12
N GLU A 168 25.59 4.01 0.19
CA GLU A 168 26.49 4.79 1.03
C GLU A 168 27.68 3.98 1.57
N LEU A 169 27.65 2.65 1.45
CA LEU A 169 28.75 1.81 1.91
C LEU A 169 29.94 1.86 0.93
N PRO A 170 31.20 1.82 1.42
CA PRO A 170 32.39 1.70 0.57
C PRO A 170 32.29 0.50 -0.38
N PRO A 171 32.96 0.51 -1.55
CA PRO A 171 33.07 -0.67 -2.41
C PRO A 171 33.47 -1.93 -1.62
N PRO A 172 33.01 -3.14 -1.99
CA PRO A 172 33.32 -4.36 -1.25
C PRO A 172 34.81 -4.57 -0.97
N GLU A 173 35.69 -4.21 -1.92
CA GLU A 173 37.15 -4.38 -1.79
C GLU A 173 37.79 -3.39 -0.80
N GLN A 174 37.04 -2.36 -0.38
CA GLN A 174 37.47 -1.32 0.56
C GLN A 174 36.83 -1.47 1.94
N MET A 175 36.03 -2.52 2.16
CA MET A 175 35.43 -2.78 3.46
C MET A 175 36.51 -3.25 4.46
N PRO A 176 36.39 -2.88 5.75
CA PRO A 176 37.29 -3.41 6.78
C PRO A 176 37.22 -4.93 6.88
N GLU A 177 38.32 -5.57 7.26
CA GLU A 177 38.43 -7.03 7.42
C GLU A 177 37.33 -7.63 8.31
N SER A 178 36.85 -6.86 9.28
CA SER A 178 35.75 -7.26 10.16
C SER A 178 34.49 -7.68 9.39
N TYR A 179 34.21 -7.08 8.23
CA TYR A 179 33.04 -7.36 7.39
C TYR A 179 33.17 -8.65 6.56
N HIS A 180 34.38 -9.19 6.41
CA HIS A 180 34.64 -10.47 5.74
C HIS A 180 34.56 -11.68 6.70
N SER A 181 34.22 -11.41 7.97
CA SER A 181 34.01 -12.44 8.99
C SER A 181 33.01 -13.50 8.54
N LYS A 182 33.38 -14.78 8.66
CA LYS A 182 32.47 -15.91 8.43
C LYS A 182 31.34 -15.91 9.45
N ILE A 183 30.08 -15.84 8.99
CA ILE A 183 28.88 -15.86 9.84
C ILE A 183 28.00 -17.04 9.44
N ALA A 184 27.61 -17.86 10.42
CA ALA A 184 26.71 -18.98 10.23
C ALA A 184 25.34 -18.70 10.85
N LEU A 185 24.28 -19.04 10.14
CA LEU A 185 22.92 -19.06 10.68
C LEU A 185 22.36 -20.47 10.52
N ILE A 186 21.63 -20.97 11.52
CA ILE A 186 21.14 -22.35 11.55
C ILE A 186 19.61 -22.32 11.49
N GLY A 187 19.04 -22.95 10.46
CA GLY A 187 17.62 -22.88 10.09
C GLY A 187 17.33 -21.70 9.17
N CYS A 188 16.66 -21.93 8.04
CA CYS A 188 16.28 -20.91 7.06
C CYS A 188 14.80 -20.51 7.22
N GLY A 189 14.41 -20.18 8.44
CA GLY A 189 13.10 -19.59 8.76
C GLY A 189 13.14 -18.06 8.90
N PRO A 190 12.00 -17.42 9.25
CA PRO A 190 11.86 -15.97 9.34
C PRO A 190 12.96 -15.25 10.14
N ALA A 191 13.36 -15.79 11.29
CA ALA A 191 14.37 -15.19 12.15
C ALA A 191 15.75 -15.11 11.48
N SER A 192 16.20 -16.21 10.88
CA SER A 192 17.50 -16.24 10.18
C SER A 192 17.48 -15.44 8.88
N ILE A 193 16.37 -15.46 8.14
CA ILE A 193 16.22 -14.64 6.92
C ILE A 193 16.35 -13.15 7.28
N SER A 194 15.70 -12.71 8.35
CA SER A 194 15.80 -11.35 8.86
C SER A 194 17.23 -11.01 9.30
N CYS A 195 17.82 -11.83 10.16
CA CYS A 195 19.17 -11.63 10.68
C CYS A 195 20.21 -11.54 9.55
N ALA A 196 20.17 -12.48 8.61
CA ALA A 196 21.06 -12.47 7.45
C ALA A 196 20.84 -11.24 6.56
N SER A 197 19.59 -10.83 6.32
CA SER A 197 19.28 -9.64 5.52
C SER A 197 19.88 -8.38 6.12
N PHE A 198 19.71 -8.15 7.43
CA PHE A 198 20.26 -6.96 8.09
C PHE A 198 21.78 -6.99 8.20
N LEU A 199 22.40 -8.16 8.43
CA LEU A 199 23.85 -8.31 8.37
C LEU A 199 24.39 -8.01 6.97
N ALA A 200 23.73 -8.50 5.92
CA ALA A 200 24.14 -8.22 4.54
C ALA A 200 23.99 -6.72 4.21
N ARG A 201 22.93 -6.07 4.70
CA ARG A 201 22.74 -4.61 4.58
C ARG A 201 23.82 -3.79 5.27
N LEU A 202 24.30 -4.25 6.43
CA LEU A 202 25.45 -3.64 7.13
C LEU A 202 26.75 -3.78 6.35
N GLY A 203 26.83 -4.73 5.41
CA GLY A 203 27.97 -4.91 4.50
C GLY A 203 28.74 -6.21 4.69
N TYR A 204 28.28 -7.13 5.55
CA TYR A 204 28.90 -8.45 5.70
C TYR A 204 28.66 -9.31 4.45
N ASP A 205 29.72 -9.88 3.87
CA ASP A 205 29.66 -10.60 2.59
C ASP A 205 29.80 -12.13 2.71
N ASN A 206 30.13 -12.63 3.90
CA ASN A 206 30.39 -14.05 4.14
C ASN A 206 29.37 -14.70 5.09
N ILE A 207 28.11 -14.60 4.68
CA ILE A 207 26.94 -15.08 5.44
C ILE A 207 26.44 -16.39 4.83
N THR A 208 26.33 -17.44 5.65
CA THR A 208 25.78 -18.75 5.21
C THR A 208 24.67 -19.22 6.16
N ILE A 209 23.49 -19.50 5.61
CA ILE A 209 22.39 -20.15 6.30
C ILE A 209 22.44 -21.65 6.02
N PHE A 210 22.44 -22.48 7.06
CA PHE A 210 22.38 -23.93 7.00
C PHE A 210 20.95 -24.40 7.32
N GLU A 211 20.27 -25.01 6.36
CA GLU A 211 18.90 -25.50 6.49
C GLU A 211 18.87 -27.02 6.52
N LYS A 212 18.13 -27.60 7.48
CA LYS A 212 17.99 -29.06 7.64
C LYS A 212 17.28 -29.69 6.44
N GLN A 213 16.26 -29.03 5.93
CA GLN A 213 15.35 -29.56 4.91
C GLN A 213 15.88 -29.27 3.50
N LYS A 214 15.21 -29.85 2.49
CA LYS A 214 15.44 -29.55 1.06
C LYS A 214 14.78 -28.25 0.61
N TYR A 215 13.87 -27.72 1.41
CA TYR A 215 13.16 -26.48 1.18
C TYR A 215 13.61 -25.42 2.19
N VAL A 216 13.36 -24.17 1.87
CA VAL A 216 13.68 -22.97 2.65
C VAL A 216 12.40 -22.24 3.06
N GLY A 217 12.47 -21.29 3.99
CA GLY A 217 11.34 -20.48 4.46
C GLY A 217 10.73 -20.93 5.79
N GLY A 218 11.20 -22.03 6.38
CA GLY A 218 10.69 -22.54 7.67
C GLY A 218 9.18 -22.81 7.66
N LEU A 219 8.49 -22.43 8.74
CA LEU A 219 7.04 -22.64 8.90
C LEU A 219 6.20 -21.95 7.83
N SER A 220 6.66 -20.80 7.32
CA SER A 220 6.00 -20.07 6.21
C SER A 220 5.85 -20.95 4.98
N SER A 221 6.82 -21.84 4.73
CA SER A 221 6.75 -22.80 3.64
C SER A 221 6.11 -24.11 4.09
N SER A 222 6.51 -24.66 5.24
CA SER A 222 6.15 -26.03 5.63
C SER A 222 4.77 -26.20 6.26
N GLU A 223 4.18 -25.17 6.87
CA GLU A 223 2.98 -25.34 7.69
C GLU A 223 1.88 -24.34 7.40
N ILE A 224 2.22 -23.05 7.18
CA ILE A 224 1.20 -22.06 6.83
C ILE A 224 0.57 -22.45 5.48
N PRO A 225 -0.76 -22.65 5.39
CA PRO A 225 -1.38 -23.17 4.17
C PRO A 225 -1.27 -22.23 2.97
N GLN A 226 -1.22 -22.79 1.75
CA GLN A 226 -1.14 -22.05 0.48
C GLN A 226 -2.28 -21.02 0.32
N PHE A 227 -3.49 -21.35 0.78
CA PHE A 227 -4.65 -20.45 0.72
C PHE A 227 -4.58 -19.24 1.68
N ARG A 228 -3.61 -19.22 2.60
CA ARG A 228 -3.27 -18.05 3.43
C ARG A 228 -1.96 -17.40 2.97
N LEU A 229 -0.91 -18.19 2.74
CA LEU A 229 0.40 -17.73 2.32
C LEU A 229 0.91 -18.51 1.10
N PRO A 230 0.81 -17.90 -0.10
CA PRO A 230 1.34 -18.49 -1.32
C PRO A 230 2.86 -18.68 -1.27
N TYR A 231 3.38 -19.81 -1.77
CA TYR A 231 4.82 -20.11 -1.69
C TYR A 231 5.70 -19.11 -2.47
N GLU A 232 5.20 -18.58 -3.59
CA GLU A 232 5.88 -17.59 -4.41
C GLU A 232 6.22 -16.31 -3.62
N VAL A 233 5.47 -15.99 -2.56
CA VAL A 233 5.75 -14.88 -1.64
C VAL A 233 7.03 -15.15 -0.86
N VAL A 234 7.15 -16.34 -0.29
CA VAL A 234 8.32 -16.74 0.50
C VAL A 234 9.56 -16.80 -0.39
N GLN A 235 9.40 -17.32 -1.61
CA GLN A 235 10.47 -17.36 -2.61
C GLN A 235 10.95 -15.94 -2.98
N PHE A 236 10.03 -15.01 -3.22
CA PHE A 236 10.35 -13.62 -3.51
C PHE A 236 11.22 -12.97 -2.42
N GLU A 237 10.85 -13.11 -1.15
CA GLU A 237 11.60 -12.52 -0.02
C GLU A 237 12.97 -13.17 0.18
N LEU A 238 13.07 -14.48 -0.04
CA LEU A 238 14.34 -15.19 -0.05
C LEU A 238 15.25 -14.72 -1.19
N ASP A 239 14.70 -14.44 -2.36
CA ASP A 239 15.48 -13.96 -3.49
C ASP A 239 15.99 -12.54 -3.26
N LEU A 240 15.20 -11.65 -2.63
CA LEU A 240 15.70 -10.34 -2.18
C LEU A 240 16.87 -10.46 -1.20
N MET A 241 16.82 -11.41 -0.26
CA MET A 241 17.94 -11.68 0.65
C MET A 241 19.18 -12.18 -0.12
N LYS A 242 18.99 -13.07 -1.09
CA LYS A 242 20.10 -13.62 -1.92
C LYS A 242 20.72 -12.59 -2.84
N ASP A 243 19.97 -11.58 -3.30
CA ASP A 243 20.51 -10.45 -4.07
C ASP A 243 21.66 -9.74 -3.32
N MET A 244 21.65 -9.81 -1.99
CA MET A 244 22.67 -9.24 -1.11
C MET A 244 23.87 -10.19 -0.85
N GLY A 245 23.93 -11.34 -1.52
CA GLY A 245 25.05 -12.30 -1.43
C GLY A 245 24.92 -13.36 -0.33
N VAL A 246 23.80 -13.42 0.39
CA VAL A 246 23.56 -14.44 1.41
C VAL A 246 23.47 -15.83 0.77
N LYS A 247 24.25 -16.78 1.30
CA LYS A 247 24.29 -18.17 0.83
C LYS A 247 23.35 -19.04 1.66
N VAL A 248 22.67 -19.99 1.02
CA VAL A 248 21.83 -20.97 1.71
C VAL A 248 22.25 -22.38 1.31
N MET A 249 22.56 -23.21 2.31
CA MET A 249 22.96 -24.60 2.17
C MET A 249 21.89 -25.50 2.80
N CYS A 250 21.07 -26.12 1.96
CA CYS A 250 20.08 -27.11 2.37
C CYS A 250 20.71 -28.44 2.77
N GLU A 251 19.92 -29.31 3.41
CA GLU A 251 20.34 -30.63 3.91
C GLU A 251 21.54 -30.59 4.88
N LYS A 252 21.65 -29.49 5.65
CA LYS A 252 22.66 -29.29 6.69
C LYS A 252 21.97 -29.12 8.04
N ARG A 253 22.14 -30.12 8.90
CA ARG A 253 21.43 -30.22 10.17
C ARG A 253 22.40 -30.14 11.35
N LEU A 254 22.09 -29.27 12.31
CA LEU A 254 22.78 -29.23 13.60
C LEU A 254 22.62 -30.57 14.36
N GLY A 255 23.73 -31.15 14.79
CA GLY A 255 23.79 -32.46 15.44
C GLY A 255 23.83 -33.65 14.47
N GLN A 256 24.11 -33.41 13.18
CA GLN A 256 24.30 -34.44 12.16
C GLN A 256 25.62 -34.20 11.42
N ASP A 257 26.27 -35.28 10.97
CA ASP A 257 27.51 -35.24 10.18
C ASP A 257 28.64 -34.39 10.82
N GLY A 258 28.71 -34.39 12.15
CA GLY A 258 29.70 -33.64 12.93
C GLY A 258 29.39 -32.15 13.14
N MET A 259 28.32 -31.61 12.53
CA MET A 259 27.97 -30.19 12.65
C MET A 259 27.45 -29.86 14.05
N THR A 260 28.23 -29.07 14.78
CA THR A 260 27.99 -28.55 16.13
C THR A 260 28.44 -27.08 16.21
N LEU A 261 28.05 -26.36 17.26
CA LEU A 261 28.58 -25.01 17.48
C LEU A 261 30.12 -25.01 17.56
N LEU A 262 30.71 -25.96 18.29
CA LEU A 262 32.17 -26.07 18.41
C LEU A 262 32.84 -26.33 17.06
N SER A 263 32.30 -27.22 16.22
CA SER A 263 32.86 -27.45 14.88
C SER A 263 32.77 -26.20 13.99
N LEU A 264 31.69 -25.41 14.08
CA LEU A 264 31.58 -24.16 13.32
C LEU A 264 32.64 -23.15 13.78
N LYS A 265 32.91 -23.09 15.08
CA LYS A 265 33.99 -22.26 15.63
C LYS A 265 35.36 -22.71 15.12
N GLU A 266 35.61 -24.02 15.07
CA GLU A 266 36.84 -24.63 14.52
C GLU A 266 37.00 -24.36 13.01
N GLU A 267 35.90 -24.36 12.25
CA GLU A 267 35.86 -23.97 10.84
C GLU A 267 36.03 -22.45 10.59
N GLY A 268 36.25 -21.68 11.66
CA GLY A 268 36.56 -20.25 11.60
C GLY A 268 35.35 -19.31 11.55
N TYR A 269 34.13 -19.81 11.79
CA TYR A 269 32.97 -18.94 11.95
C TYR A 269 33.13 -18.07 13.19
N LYS A 270 32.95 -16.75 13.02
CA LYS A 270 33.13 -15.75 14.07
C LYS A 270 31.86 -15.48 14.86
N ALA A 271 30.69 -15.66 14.25
CA ALA A 271 29.40 -15.56 14.92
C ALA A 271 28.44 -16.63 14.40
N VAL A 272 27.56 -17.12 15.28
CA VAL A 272 26.49 -18.06 14.96
C VAL A 272 25.15 -17.52 15.42
N PHE A 273 24.13 -17.59 14.56
CA PHE A 273 22.74 -17.34 14.92
C PHE A 273 21.91 -18.63 14.84
N ILE A 274 21.20 -18.97 15.91
CA ILE A 274 20.34 -20.16 16.00
C ILE A 274 18.88 -19.73 15.77
N GLY A 275 18.34 -20.08 14.60
CA GLY A 275 16.97 -19.79 14.17
C GLY A 275 16.22 -21.04 13.70
N ILE A 276 16.43 -22.18 14.38
CA ILE A 276 15.89 -23.50 13.99
C ILE A 276 14.40 -23.69 14.32
N GLY A 277 13.80 -22.74 15.03
CA GLY A 277 12.43 -22.85 15.55
C GLY A 277 12.26 -23.98 16.56
N LEU A 278 11.05 -24.53 16.63
CA LEU A 278 10.70 -25.68 17.47
C LEU A 278 10.41 -26.91 16.57
N PRO A 279 11.39 -27.79 16.30
CA PRO A 279 11.30 -28.72 15.18
C PRO A 279 10.40 -29.93 15.41
N GLN A 280 10.09 -30.31 16.66
CA GLN A 280 9.33 -31.52 16.99
C GLN A 280 7.91 -31.19 17.45
N ALA A 281 6.94 -32.05 17.15
CA ALA A 281 5.59 -31.92 17.69
C ALA A 281 5.57 -32.21 19.20
N ASN A 282 4.72 -31.49 19.92
CA ASN A 282 4.39 -31.81 21.30
C ASN A 282 3.45 -33.04 21.33
N ARG A 283 3.98 -34.22 21.70
CA ARG A 283 3.24 -35.48 21.68
C ARG A 283 2.75 -35.86 23.09
N HIS A 284 1.49 -36.29 23.17
CA HIS A 284 0.89 -36.85 24.38
C HIS A 284 1.01 -38.38 24.39
N ARG A 285 1.17 -38.98 25.58
CA ARG A 285 1.37 -40.44 25.77
C ARG A 285 0.24 -41.31 25.20
N ILE A 286 -0.99 -40.80 25.21
CA ILE A 286 -2.17 -41.52 24.69
C ILE A 286 -2.09 -41.82 23.18
N PHE A 287 -1.19 -41.15 22.46
CA PHE A 287 -0.99 -41.36 21.02
C PHE A 287 0.27 -42.18 20.71
N GLU A 288 0.94 -42.70 21.73
CA GLU A 288 2.11 -43.55 21.55
C GLU A 288 1.75 -44.83 20.79
N GLY A 289 2.56 -45.18 19.79
CA GLY A 289 2.30 -46.33 18.92
C GLY A 289 1.31 -46.10 17.76
N LEU A 290 0.63 -44.94 17.70
CA LEU A 290 -0.24 -44.61 16.57
C LEU A 290 0.54 -44.09 15.36
N SER A 291 0.07 -44.44 14.15
CA SER A 291 0.69 -44.06 12.87
C SER A 291 -0.29 -43.41 11.89
N MET A 292 0.25 -42.80 10.83
CA MET A 292 -0.53 -42.16 9.76
C MET A 292 -1.45 -43.15 9.03
N GLU A 293 -1.01 -44.41 8.85
CA GLU A 293 -1.80 -45.46 8.21
C GLU A 293 -3.05 -45.83 9.02
N GLN A 294 -2.96 -45.68 10.35
CA GLN A 294 -4.09 -45.92 11.26
C GLN A 294 -5.02 -44.69 11.35
N GLY A 295 -4.64 -43.56 10.76
CA GLY A 295 -5.43 -42.32 10.75
C GLY A 295 -4.97 -41.25 11.76
N PHE A 296 -3.82 -41.43 12.42
CA PHE A 296 -3.29 -40.45 13.37
C PHE A 296 -2.16 -39.60 12.78
N TYR A 297 -2.25 -38.29 12.96
CA TYR A 297 -1.21 -37.33 12.58
C TYR A 297 -0.90 -36.38 13.75
N THR A 298 0.34 -35.90 13.83
CA THR A 298 0.60 -34.60 14.46
C THR A 298 0.54 -33.49 13.41
N SER A 299 0.41 -32.23 13.82
CA SER A 299 0.47 -31.10 12.88
C SER A 299 1.79 -31.06 12.09
N LYS A 300 2.90 -31.44 12.72
CA LYS A 300 4.24 -31.56 12.09
C LYS A 300 4.35 -32.73 11.11
N ASP A 301 3.39 -33.66 11.10
CA ASP A 301 3.25 -34.67 10.06
C ASP A 301 2.30 -34.16 8.95
N PHE A 302 1.12 -33.69 9.33
CA PHE A 302 0.02 -33.38 8.42
C PHE A 302 0.25 -32.14 7.55
N LEU A 303 0.54 -30.99 8.16
CA LEU A 303 0.64 -29.72 7.42
C LEU A 303 1.79 -29.74 6.39
N PRO A 304 2.99 -30.30 6.68
CA PRO A 304 4.03 -30.44 5.67
C PRO A 304 3.66 -31.32 4.49
N LEU A 305 2.80 -32.34 4.66
CA LEU A 305 2.30 -33.14 3.54
C LEU A 305 1.36 -32.32 2.66
N VAL A 306 0.44 -31.56 3.26
CA VAL A 306 -0.46 -30.65 2.54
C VAL A 306 0.32 -29.56 1.82
N ALA A 307 1.30 -28.94 2.48
CA ALA A 307 2.14 -27.90 1.90
C ALA A 307 2.92 -28.42 0.68
N LYS A 308 3.59 -29.56 0.79
CA LYS A 308 4.34 -30.16 -0.33
C LYS A 308 3.45 -30.48 -1.53
N ALA A 309 2.20 -30.89 -1.31
CA ALA A 309 1.25 -31.20 -2.38
C ALA A 309 0.59 -29.95 -2.99
N SER A 310 0.52 -28.83 -2.26
CA SER A 310 -0.22 -27.63 -2.66
C SER A 310 0.65 -26.43 -3.04
N LYS A 311 1.97 -26.49 -2.80
CA LYS A 311 2.93 -25.40 -3.04
C LYS A 311 3.90 -25.75 -4.18
N PRO A 312 3.57 -25.40 -5.43
CA PRO A 312 4.50 -25.54 -6.56
C PRO A 312 5.83 -24.85 -6.25
N GLY A 313 6.95 -25.51 -6.55
CA GLY A 313 8.29 -25.00 -6.31
C GLY A 313 8.88 -25.27 -4.92
N MET A 314 8.06 -25.65 -3.92
CA MET A 314 8.58 -25.96 -2.58
C MET A 314 9.44 -27.23 -2.54
N CYS A 315 9.10 -28.25 -3.35
CA CYS A 315 9.91 -29.47 -3.47
C CYS A 315 9.80 -30.08 -4.88
N GLY A 316 10.88 -30.69 -5.37
CA GLY A 316 10.99 -31.22 -6.75
C GLY A 316 10.35 -32.58 -7.00
N CYS A 317 9.41 -33.03 -6.16
CA CYS A 317 8.81 -34.36 -6.22
C CYS A 317 7.28 -34.25 -6.26
N GLY A 318 6.62 -35.10 -7.06
CA GLY A 318 5.16 -35.12 -7.25
C GLY A 318 4.43 -35.72 -6.05
N TRP A 319 4.24 -34.93 -4.99
CA TRP A 319 3.50 -35.36 -3.81
C TRP A 319 2.00 -35.33 -4.03
N THR A 320 1.32 -36.37 -3.56
CA THR A 320 -0.13 -36.44 -3.53
C THR A 320 -0.67 -35.85 -2.23
N LEU A 321 -1.75 -35.10 -2.33
CA LEU A 321 -2.47 -34.60 -1.16
C LEU A 321 -2.91 -35.77 -0.25
N PRO A 322 -2.84 -35.64 1.09
CA PRO A 322 -3.42 -36.63 1.99
C PRO A 322 -4.89 -36.88 1.66
N ARG A 323 -5.32 -38.14 1.67
CA ARG A 323 -6.72 -38.51 1.42
C ARG A 323 -7.44 -38.72 2.73
N LEU A 324 -8.18 -37.70 3.17
CA LEU A 324 -9.04 -37.79 4.34
C LEU A 324 -10.48 -38.06 3.87
N TYR A 325 -11.19 -38.90 4.62
CA TYR A 325 -12.59 -39.23 4.41
C TYR A 325 -13.31 -39.25 5.76
N GLY A 326 -14.64 -39.15 5.75
CA GLY A 326 -15.44 -39.19 6.97
C GLY A 326 -15.12 -38.03 7.92
N SER A 327 -15.04 -38.31 9.22
CA SER A 327 -14.90 -37.29 10.27
C SER A 327 -13.46 -37.17 10.78
N VAL A 328 -12.98 -35.94 10.91
CA VAL A 328 -11.63 -35.62 11.40
C VAL A 328 -11.73 -34.87 12.73
N ILE A 329 -10.99 -35.33 13.74
CA ILE A 329 -10.82 -34.63 15.01
C ILE A 329 -9.49 -33.87 14.99
N ILE A 330 -9.53 -32.57 15.24
CA ILE A 330 -8.37 -31.71 15.45
C ILE A 330 -8.28 -31.36 16.92
N LEU A 331 -7.13 -31.60 17.54
CA LEU A 331 -6.94 -31.36 18.97
C LEU A 331 -6.09 -30.11 19.20
N GLY A 332 -6.70 -29.04 19.71
CA GLY A 332 -6.02 -27.77 19.98
C GLY A 332 -6.88 -26.55 19.70
N ALA A 333 -6.38 -25.37 20.10
CA ALA A 333 -7.07 -24.08 19.95
C ALA A 333 -6.10 -22.91 19.66
N GLY A 334 -4.95 -23.18 19.05
CA GLY A 334 -4.05 -22.14 18.51
C GLY A 334 -4.03 -22.20 16.99
N ASP A 335 -3.27 -21.30 16.34
CA ASP A 335 -3.22 -21.15 14.87
C ASP A 335 -3.05 -22.49 14.14
N THR A 336 -2.10 -23.31 14.59
CA THR A 336 -1.84 -24.65 14.05
C THR A 336 -3.10 -25.54 14.01
N ALA A 337 -3.99 -25.44 14.99
CA ALA A 337 -5.22 -26.23 15.02
C ALA A 337 -6.21 -25.77 13.93
N PHE A 338 -6.35 -24.46 13.73
CA PHE A 338 -7.25 -23.90 12.72
C PHE A 338 -6.72 -24.13 11.29
N ASP A 339 -5.40 -24.03 11.10
CA ASP A 339 -4.74 -24.42 9.84
C ASP A 339 -4.93 -25.91 9.54
N CYS A 340 -4.78 -26.79 10.54
CA CYS A 340 -5.06 -28.22 10.38
C CYS A 340 -6.53 -28.46 10.02
N ALA A 341 -7.47 -27.74 10.65
CA ALA A 341 -8.90 -27.90 10.41
C ALA A 341 -9.30 -27.53 8.97
N THR A 342 -8.89 -26.34 8.52
CA THR A 342 -9.17 -25.85 7.16
C THR A 342 -8.43 -26.65 6.09
N SER A 343 -7.21 -27.12 6.37
CA SER A 343 -6.44 -28.00 5.48
C SER A 343 -7.04 -29.40 5.37
N ALA A 344 -7.66 -29.93 6.43
CA ALA A 344 -8.35 -31.21 6.39
C ALA A 344 -9.52 -31.21 5.40
N LEU A 345 -10.26 -30.09 5.28
CA LEU A 345 -11.31 -29.92 4.28
C LEU A 345 -10.75 -29.98 2.84
N ARG A 346 -9.54 -29.44 2.61
CA ARG A 346 -8.87 -29.54 1.30
C ARG A 346 -8.48 -30.98 0.97
N CYS A 347 -8.22 -31.79 1.99
CA CYS A 347 -7.87 -33.20 1.85
C CYS A 347 -9.08 -34.14 1.68
N GLY A 348 -10.31 -33.60 1.60
CA GLY A 348 -11.53 -34.39 1.36
C GLY A 348 -12.33 -34.75 2.61
N ALA A 349 -11.98 -34.22 3.79
CA ALA A 349 -12.73 -34.45 5.02
C ALA A 349 -14.21 -34.07 4.86
N GLN A 350 -15.14 -34.96 5.27
CA GLN A 350 -16.57 -34.69 5.21
C GLN A 350 -17.02 -33.78 6.35
N ARG A 351 -16.42 -33.94 7.53
CA ARG A 351 -16.68 -33.11 8.71
C ARG A 351 -15.42 -32.97 9.56
N VAL A 352 -15.23 -31.79 10.14
CA VAL A 352 -14.08 -31.48 10.99
C VAL A 352 -14.56 -30.99 12.34
N TYR A 353 -14.04 -31.59 13.41
CA TYR A 353 -14.27 -31.21 14.80
C TYR A 353 -12.99 -30.63 15.38
N VAL A 354 -13.01 -29.37 15.78
CA VAL A 354 -11.95 -28.71 16.55
C VAL A 354 -12.28 -28.87 18.03
N VAL A 355 -11.51 -29.71 18.71
CA VAL A 355 -11.73 -30.11 20.10
C VAL A 355 -10.66 -29.52 21.00
N PHE A 356 -11.08 -28.90 22.10
CA PHE A 356 -10.16 -28.22 23.02
C PHE A 356 -10.58 -28.35 24.48
N ARG A 357 -9.59 -28.45 25.35
CA ARG A 357 -9.72 -28.75 26.79
C ARG A 357 -10.19 -27.59 27.66
N ARG A 358 -10.64 -26.48 27.07
CA ARG A 358 -11.06 -25.24 27.76
C ARG A 358 -12.29 -24.64 27.08
N GLY A 359 -12.71 -23.44 27.48
CA GLY A 359 -13.84 -22.73 26.87
C GLY A 359 -13.49 -22.00 25.57
N PHE A 360 -14.50 -21.48 24.88
CA PHE A 360 -14.30 -20.65 23.67
C PHE A 360 -13.51 -19.37 23.97
N THR A 361 -13.64 -18.83 25.18
CA THR A 361 -12.90 -17.65 25.64
C THR A 361 -11.41 -17.90 25.83
N ASP A 362 -10.98 -19.18 25.83
CA ASP A 362 -9.58 -19.59 25.97
C ASP A 362 -8.93 -19.95 24.62
N ILE A 363 -9.61 -19.71 23.49
CA ILE A 363 -9.00 -19.88 22.16
C ILE A 363 -7.81 -18.91 22.07
N ARG A 364 -6.64 -19.46 21.69
CA ARG A 364 -5.38 -18.71 21.60
C ARG A 364 -5.18 -18.06 20.23
N ALA A 365 -5.75 -18.64 19.18
CA ALA A 365 -5.71 -18.04 17.86
C ALA A 365 -6.54 -16.75 17.85
N VAL A 366 -6.13 -15.79 17.05
CA VAL A 366 -6.89 -14.55 16.91
C VAL A 366 -8.26 -14.78 16.25
N PRO A 367 -9.25 -13.89 16.50
CA PRO A 367 -10.60 -14.05 15.95
C PRO A 367 -10.63 -14.23 14.42
N GLU A 368 -9.71 -13.57 13.69
CA GLU A 368 -9.65 -13.66 12.23
C GLU A 368 -9.29 -15.08 11.76
N GLU A 369 -8.43 -15.78 12.48
CA GLU A 369 -8.02 -17.15 12.17
C GLU A 369 -9.13 -18.15 12.51
N MET A 370 -9.80 -17.96 13.65
CA MET A 370 -10.97 -18.75 14.04
C MET A 370 -12.12 -18.60 13.02
N GLU A 371 -12.35 -17.38 12.51
CA GLU A 371 -13.45 -17.10 11.59
C GLU A 371 -13.32 -17.90 10.28
N LEU A 372 -12.10 -18.15 9.78
CA LEU A 372 -11.88 -18.98 8.59
C LEU A 372 -12.45 -20.39 8.77
N ALA A 373 -12.10 -21.07 9.86
CA ALA A 373 -12.59 -22.41 10.14
C ALA A 373 -14.12 -22.42 10.37
N LYS A 374 -14.65 -21.38 11.01
CA LYS A 374 -16.08 -21.24 11.30
C LYS A 374 -16.91 -21.00 10.04
N GLU A 375 -16.46 -20.15 9.12
CA GLU A 375 -17.13 -19.90 7.84
C GLU A 375 -17.17 -21.17 6.97
N GLU A 376 -16.12 -21.99 7.07
CA GLU A 376 -16.01 -23.30 6.43
C GLU A 376 -16.67 -24.45 7.19
N LYS A 377 -17.49 -24.14 8.20
CA LYS A 377 -18.35 -25.09 8.93
C LYS A 377 -17.59 -26.15 9.74
N CYS A 378 -16.39 -25.84 10.22
CA CYS A 378 -15.76 -26.63 11.26
C CYS A 378 -16.55 -26.50 12.57
N GLU A 379 -16.69 -27.61 13.30
CA GLU A 379 -17.44 -27.65 14.55
C GLU A 379 -16.52 -27.55 15.75
N PHE A 380 -16.91 -26.75 16.73
CA PHE A 380 -16.08 -26.47 17.89
C PHE A 380 -16.64 -27.17 19.13
N LEU A 381 -15.84 -28.05 19.74
CA LEU A 381 -16.21 -28.82 20.91
C LEU A 381 -15.30 -28.42 22.09
N PRO A 382 -15.75 -27.45 22.93
CA PRO A 382 -14.99 -26.99 24.08
C PRO A 382 -15.06 -28.01 25.23
N PHE A 383 -14.25 -27.79 26.25
CA PHE A 383 -14.26 -28.51 27.52
C PHE A 383 -14.03 -30.04 27.43
N LEU A 384 -13.21 -30.49 26.47
CA LEU A 384 -12.94 -31.92 26.27
C LEU A 384 -11.43 -32.20 26.31
N SER A 385 -11.01 -33.04 27.26
CA SER A 385 -9.63 -33.54 27.38
C SER A 385 -9.52 -34.95 26.80
N PRO A 386 -8.59 -35.20 25.87
CA PRO A 386 -8.30 -36.53 25.33
C PRO A 386 -8.02 -37.62 26.37
N ARG A 387 -8.75 -38.74 26.30
CA ARG A 387 -8.55 -39.90 27.18
C ARG A 387 -7.97 -41.11 26.45
N GLU A 388 -8.67 -41.63 25.44
CA GLU A 388 -8.31 -42.87 24.76
C GLU A 388 -8.67 -42.83 23.27
N VAL A 389 -7.81 -43.41 22.41
CA VAL A 389 -8.09 -43.61 20.99
C VAL A 389 -8.54 -45.05 20.77
N LEU A 390 -9.75 -45.23 20.26
CA LEU A 390 -10.32 -46.55 20.01
C LEU A 390 -10.11 -46.93 18.55
N LEU A 391 -9.41 -48.04 18.35
CA LEU A 391 -9.14 -48.61 17.03
C LEU A 391 -10.14 -49.73 16.70
N LYS A 392 -10.56 -49.80 15.45
CA LYS A 392 -11.30 -50.93 14.88
C LYS A 392 -10.61 -51.35 13.59
N GLU A 393 -10.32 -52.65 13.45
CA GLU A 393 -9.60 -53.19 12.28
C GLU A 393 -8.27 -52.45 12.00
N GLY A 394 -7.58 -52.05 13.08
CA GLY A 394 -6.31 -51.33 13.00
C GLY A 394 -6.41 -49.84 12.65
N ARG A 395 -7.60 -49.28 12.42
CA ARG A 395 -7.79 -47.83 12.13
C ARG A 395 -8.55 -47.12 13.22
N VAL A 396 -8.36 -45.81 13.33
CA VAL A 396 -9.13 -44.94 14.22
C VAL A 396 -10.62 -45.07 13.89
N HIS A 397 -11.42 -45.34 14.93
CA HIS A 397 -12.88 -45.45 14.83
C HIS A 397 -13.60 -44.38 15.67
N SER A 398 -13.04 -44.07 16.84
CA SER A 398 -13.55 -43.04 17.73
C SER A 398 -12.49 -42.63 18.73
N MET A 399 -12.71 -41.50 19.38
CA MET A 399 -11.89 -40.99 20.48
C MET A 399 -12.75 -40.70 21.70
N GLU A 400 -12.29 -41.11 22.87
CA GLU A 400 -12.92 -40.79 24.14
C GLU A 400 -12.27 -39.57 24.77
N PHE A 401 -13.13 -38.75 25.38
CA PHE A 401 -12.76 -37.53 26.08
C PHE A 401 -13.38 -37.52 27.47
N CYS A 402 -12.67 -36.96 28.43
CA CYS A 402 -13.24 -36.55 29.72
C CYS A 402 -13.66 -35.08 29.64
N ARG A 403 -14.76 -34.72 30.28
CA ARG A 403 -15.16 -33.31 30.42
C ARG A 403 -14.13 -32.58 31.28
N THR A 404 -13.82 -31.35 30.91
CA THR A 404 -13.02 -30.44 31.74
C THR A 404 -13.87 -29.31 32.28
N GLU A 405 -13.56 -28.81 33.46
CA GLU A 405 -14.16 -27.58 33.98
C GLU A 405 -13.17 -26.78 34.80
N GLN A 406 -13.48 -25.50 35.00
CA GLN A 406 -12.68 -24.60 35.81
C GLN A 406 -13.31 -24.47 37.20
N THR A 407 -12.53 -24.71 38.24
CA THR A 407 -12.95 -24.51 39.63
C THR A 407 -13.06 -23.02 39.95
N ALA A 408 -13.66 -22.68 41.09
CA ALA A 408 -13.75 -21.29 41.56
C ALA A 408 -12.37 -20.62 41.78
N THR A 409 -11.30 -21.42 41.97
CA THR A 409 -9.92 -20.92 42.12
C THR A 409 -9.21 -20.71 40.78
N GLY A 410 -9.85 -21.06 39.66
CA GLY A 410 -9.29 -20.94 38.32
C GLY A 410 -8.50 -22.17 37.84
N GLU A 411 -8.41 -23.22 38.66
CA GLU A 411 -7.76 -24.48 38.30
C GLU A 411 -8.63 -25.31 37.36
N TRP A 412 -8.00 -25.99 36.41
CA TRP A 412 -8.69 -26.86 35.45
C TRP A 412 -8.65 -28.30 35.95
N VAL A 413 -9.83 -28.92 36.06
CA VAL A 413 -9.99 -30.32 36.48
C VAL A 413 -10.63 -31.16 35.37
N GLU A 414 -10.33 -32.45 35.36
CA GLU A 414 -10.93 -33.43 34.46
C GLU A 414 -11.91 -34.31 35.24
N ASP A 415 -13.17 -34.34 34.80
CA ASP A 415 -14.18 -35.24 35.33
C ASP A 415 -14.09 -36.59 34.60
N GLN A 416 -13.60 -37.61 35.32
CA GLN A 416 -13.36 -38.94 34.76
C GLN A 416 -14.65 -39.76 34.57
N GLU A 417 -15.77 -39.34 35.16
CA GLU A 417 -17.09 -39.98 35.04
C GLU A 417 -17.87 -39.41 33.85
N GLN A 418 -17.68 -38.13 33.52
CA GLN A 418 -18.31 -37.47 32.39
C GLN A 418 -17.53 -37.69 31.08
N ILE A 419 -17.77 -38.83 30.44
CA ILE A 419 -17.09 -39.23 29.21
C ILE A 419 -17.92 -38.90 27.96
N THR A 420 -17.27 -38.39 26.92
CA THR A 420 -17.83 -38.26 25.57
C THR A 420 -17.04 -39.12 24.59
N ARG A 421 -17.73 -40.00 23.84
CA ARG A 421 -17.14 -40.76 22.75
C ARG A 421 -17.52 -40.14 21.41
N LEU A 422 -16.54 -39.58 20.70
CA LEU A 422 -16.73 -38.94 19.40
C LEU A 422 -16.22 -39.86 18.29
N LYS A 423 -17.07 -40.17 17.31
CA LYS A 423 -16.68 -40.96 16.13
C LYS A 423 -15.77 -40.15 15.23
N ALA A 424 -14.71 -40.78 14.74
CA ALA A 424 -13.76 -40.18 13.82
C ALA A 424 -13.00 -41.26 13.06
N ASP A 425 -12.58 -40.91 11.85
CA ASP A 425 -11.73 -41.72 11.00
C ASP A 425 -10.27 -41.26 11.09
N PHE A 426 -10.07 -39.99 11.45
CA PHE A 426 -8.75 -39.37 11.57
C PHE A 426 -8.65 -38.48 12.81
N ILE A 427 -7.46 -38.45 13.41
CA ILE A 427 -7.12 -37.57 14.54
C ILE A 427 -5.85 -36.80 14.18
N ILE A 428 -5.87 -35.49 14.36
CA ILE A 428 -4.72 -34.61 14.15
C ILE A 428 -4.43 -33.84 15.44
N SER A 429 -3.28 -34.13 16.06
CA SER A 429 -2.83 -33.43 17.26
C SER A 429 -2.10 -32.12 16.91
N ALA A 430 -2.60 -31.00 17.43
CA ALA A 430 -2.06 -29.65 17.22
C ALA A 430 -1.71 -28.96 18.56
N PHE A 431 -1.02 -29.68 19.45
CA PHE A 431 -0.65 -29.20 20.80
C PHE A 431 0.57 -28.24 20.83
N GLY A 432 1.03 -27.81 19.67
CA GLY A 432 2.24 -26.99 19.52
C GLY A 432 3.48 -27.84 19.28
N SER A 433 4.63 -27.18 19.37
CA SER A 433 5.94 -27.76 19.02
C SER A 433 6.94 -27.52 20.14
N VAL A 434 8.00 -28.32 20.18
CA VAL A 434 9.04 -28.30 21.22
C VAL A 434 10.41 -28.57 20.61
N LEU A 435 11.45 -28.31 21.41
CA LEU A 435 12.80 -28.78 21.15
C LEU A 435 13.11 -29.98 22.07
N SER A 436 13.06 -31.20 21.53
CA SER A 436 13.21 -32.43 22.32
C SER A 436 14.35 -33.35 21.87
N ASP A 437 14.89 -33.19 20.66
CA ASP A 437 15.95 -34.08 20.15
C ASP A 437 17.28 -33.88 20.91
N PRO A 438 17.79 -34.91 21.61
CA PRO A 438 19.03 -34.81 22.39
C PRO A 438 20.24 -34.44 21.54
N LYS A 439 20.35 -34.94 20.31
CA LYS A 439 21.50 -34.67 19.44
C LYS A 439 21.58 -33.20 19.04
N VAL A 440 20.42 -32.56 18.85
CA VAL A 440 20.36 -31.12 18.55
C VAL A 440 20.77 -30.31 19.79
N LYS A 441 20.30 -30.70 20.98
CA LYS A 441 20.67 -30.04 22.24
C LYS A 441 22.16 -30.17 22.54
N GLU A 442 22.71 -31.37 22.39
CA GLU A 442 24.14 -31.64 22.55
C GLU A 442 24.99 -30.83 21.57
N ALA A 443 24.55 -30.71 20.31
CA ALA A 443 25.24 -29.92 19.29
C ALA A 443 25.23 -28.40 19.54
N MET A 444 24.36 -27.92 20.44
CA MET A 444 24.34 -26.53 20.91
C MET A 444 25.25 -26.29 22.13
N ALA A 445 25.88 -27.32 22.71
CA ALA A 445 26.84 -27.11 23.78
C ALA A 445 28.00 -26.20 23.32
N PRO A 446 28.53 -25.31 24.19
CA PRO A 446 28.29 -25.22 25.63
C PRO A 446 27.24 -24.17 26.06
N ILE A 447 26.33 -23.72 25.17
CA ILE A 447 25.34 -22.71 25.57
C ILE A 447 24.42 -23.25 26.67
N ARG A 448 24.03 -22.38 27.60
CA ARG A 448 23.07 -22.73 28.66
C ARG A 448 21.66 -22.85 28.09
N LEU A 449 20.92 -23.81 28.61
CA LEU A 449 19.48 -23.95 28.36
C LEU A 449 18.71 -23.56 29.61
N ASN A 450 17.58 -22.89 29.45
CA ASN A 450 16.68 -22.51 30.54
C ASN A 450 15.83 -23.70 31.02
N SER A 451 14.94 -23.46 32.00
CA SER A 451 14.05 -24.48 32.57
C SER A 451 13.09 -25.12 31.56
N TRP A 452 12.83 -24.47 30.42
CA TRP A 452 12.02 -24.98 29.32
C TRP A 452 12.83 -25.81 28.31
N GLY A 453 14.14 -25.95 28.54
CA GLY A 453 15.04 -26.67 27.65
C GLY A 453 15.33 -25.93 26.34
N LEU A 454 15.16 -24.60 26.33
CA LEU A 454 15.46 -23.68 25.22
C LEU A 454 16.73 -22.88 25.52
N PRO A 455 17.46 -22.37 24.51
CA PRO A 455 18.61 -21.48 24.73
C PRO A 455 18.31 -20.33 25.68
N GLU A 456 19.12 -20.21 26.73
CA GLU A 456 19.10 -19.04 27.62
C GLU A 456 19.79 -17.87 26.91
N LEU A 457 19.10 -16.73 26.83
CA LEU A 457 19.60 -15.54 26.14
C LEU A 457 19.19 -14.25 26.82
N ASN A 458 19.90 -13.17 26.50
CA ASN A 458 19.53 -11.82 26.91
C ASN A 458 18.48 -11.26 25.91
N PRO A 459 17.30 -10.84 26.38
CA PRO A 459 16.18 -10.45 25.50
C PRO A 459 16.40 -9.14 24.73
N GLU A 460 17.34 -8.29 25.16
CA GLU A 460 17.67 -7.06 24.43
C GLU A 460 18.72 -7.29 23.35
N THR A 461 19.63 -8.24 23.56
CA THR A 461 20.78 -8.47 22.66
C THR A 461 20.63 -9.69 21.78
N MET A 462 19.71 -10.60 22.15
CA MET A 462 19.54 -11.94 21.58
C MET A 462 20.78 -12.84 21.73
N GLN A 463 21.74 -12.44 22.57
CA GLN A 463 22.98 -13.15 22.83
C GLN A 463 22.76 -14.28 23.84
N CYS A 464 23.31 -15.47 23.56
CA CYS A 464 23.31 -16.61 24.47
C CYS A 464 24.42 -16.48 25.53
N SER A 465 24.62 -17.53 26.34
CA SER A 465 25.73 -17.55 27.33
C SER A 465 27.13 -17.50 26.70
N GLU A 466 27.25 -17.86 25.42
CA GLU A 466 28.48 -17.74 24.63
C GLU A 466 28.47 -16.44 23.82
N PRO A 467 29.47 -15.54 23.95
CA PRO A 467 29.40 -14.20 23.34
C PRO A 467 29.26 -14.15 21.81
N TRP A 468 29.67 -15.22 21.13
CA TRP A 468 29.65 -15.36 19.68
C TRP A 468 28.41 -16.12 19.16
N VAL A 469 27.51 -16.53 20.06
CA VAL A 469 26.29 -17.29 19.73
C VAL A 469 25.06 -16.47 20.11
N PHE A 470 24.13 -16.37 19.17
CA PHE A 470 22.87 -15.65 19.29
C PHE A 470 21.72 -16.58 18.90
N ALA A 471 20.50 -16.29 19.35
CA ALA A 471 19.32 -17.07 18.99
C ALA A 471 18.08 -16.18 18.88
N GLY A 472 17.10 -16.58 18.07
CA GLY A 472 15.87 -15.80 17.87
C GLY A 472 14.76 -16.58 17.17
N GLY A 473 13.54 -16.08 17.22
CA GLY A 473 12.33 -16.76 16.76
C GLY A 473 11.82 -17.80 17.76
N ASP A 474 11.03 -18.78 17.32
CA ASP A 474 10.38 -19.73 18.25
C ASP A 474 11.35 -20.44 19.21
N VAL A 475 12.61 -20.67 18.80
CA VAL A 475 13.62 -21.31 19.63
C VAL A 475 14.03 -20.46 20.85
N ALA A 476 13.86 -19.14 20.77
CA ALA A 476 14.08 -18.24 21.90
C ALA A 476 12.99 -18.36 22.98
N GLY A 477 11.81 -18.89 22.63
CA GLY A 477 10.67 -19.00 23.53
C GLY A 477 10.00 -17.65 23.88
N LEU A 478 10.30 -16.59 23.13
CA LEU A 478 9.71 -15.25 23.29
C LEU A 478 8.65 -14.96 22.23
N ALA A 479 8.98 -15.20 20.95
CA ALA A 479 8.12 -14.97 19.81
C ALA A 479 7.01 -16.02 19.68
N ASN A 480 5.82 -15.59 19.25
CA ASN A 480 4.71 -16.46 18.88
C ASN A 480 4.24 -16.24 17.43
N THR A 481 4.81 -15.23 16.75
CA THR A 481 4.41 -14.82 15.40
C THR A 481 5.61 -14.71 14.45
N THR A 482 5.32 -14.69 13.14
CA THR A 482 6.34 -14.47 12.11
C THR A 482 7.04 -13.12 12.29
N VAL A 483 6.28 -12.05 12.58
CA VAL A 483 6.84 -10.69 12.68
C VAL A 483 7.71 -10.51 13.93
N GLU A 484 7.41 -11.18 15.04
CA GLU A 484 8.28 -11.20 16.21
C GLU A 484 9.56 -11.98 15.92
N SER A 485 9.46 -13.14 15.24
CA SER A 485 10.64 -13.89 14.81
C SER A 485 11.56 -13.07 13.89
N VAL A 486 10.98 -12.30 12.96
CA VAL A 486 11.71 -11.35 12.14
C VAL A 486 12.38 -10.29 13.01
N ASN A 487 11.69 -9.76 14.02
CA ASN A 487 12.25 -8.76 14.93
C ASN A 487 13.41 -9.32 15.77
N ASP A 488 13.34 -10.57 16.22
CA ASP A 488 14.44 -11.20 16.94
C ASP A 488 15.70 -11.28 16.07
N GLY A 489 15.53 -11.65 14.80
CA GLY A 489 16.63 -11.63 13.82
C GLY A 489 17.18 -10.22 13.57
N LYS A 490 16.30 -9.22 13.46
CA LYS A 490 16.68 -7.80 13.31
C LYS A 490 17.48 -7.33 14.52
N GLN A 491 17.01 -7.61 15.73
CA GLN A 491 17.66 -7.24 16.98
C GLN A 491 19.03 -7.93 17.10
N ALA A 492 19.09 -9.24 16.84
CA ALA A 492 20.33 -10.01 16.88
C ALA A 492 21.37 -9.47 15.89
N SER A 493 20.97 -9.06 14.67
CA SER A 493 21.90 -8.57 13.65
C SER A 493 22.74 -7.38 14.12
N TRP A 494 22.15 -6.44 14.87
CA TRP A 494 22.86 -5.29 15.41
C TRP A 494 23.89 -5.71 16.46
N HIS A 495 23.55 -6.64 17.35
CA HIS A 495 24.46 -7.07 18.41
C HIS A 495 25.51 -8.08 17.92
N ILE A 496 25.21 -8.88 16.90
CA ILE A 496 26.21 -9.63 16.13
C ILE A 496 27.18 -8.64 15.48
N HIS A 497 26.68 -7.57 14.86
CA HIS A 497 27.55 -6.54 14.30
C HIS A 497 28.45 -5.92 15.36
N ARG A 498 27.90 -5.49 16.50
CA ARG A 498 28.70 -4.94 17.62
C ARG A 498 29.76 -5.91 18.11
N TYR A 499 29.40 -7.18 18.28
CA TYR A 499 30.32 -8.22 18.70
C TYR A 499 31.47 -8.39 17.69
N LEU A 500 31.16 -8.51 16.40
CA LEU A 500 32.16 -8.67 15.34
C LEU A 500 33.06 -7.43 15.21
N GLN A 501 32.53 -6.23 15.33
CA GLN A 501 33.35 -5.01 15.33
C GLN A 501 34.27 -4.95 16.56
N ALA A 502 33.76 -5.32 17.75
CA ALA A 502 34.53 -5.31 18.99
C ALA A 502 35.72 -6.28 18.96
N ILE A 503 35.55 -7.50 18.45
CA ILE A 503 36.65 -8.47 18.37
C ILE A 503 37.73 -8.08 17.34
N HIS A 504 37.44 -7.14 16.44
CA HIS A 504 38.40 -6.54 15.51
C HIS A 504 38.94 -5.18 16.01
N GLY A 505 38.62 -4.78 17.24
CA GLY A 505 39.12 -3.53 17.85
C GLY A 505 38.47 -2.25 17.33
N HIS A 506 37.34 -2.34 16.62
CA HIS A 506 36.62 -1.18 16.12
C HIS A 506 35.63 -0.62 17.16
N THR A 507 35.51 0.70 17.19
CA THR A 507 34.48 1.41 17.96
C THR A 507 33.23 1.59 17.13
N PHE A 508 32.05 1.43 17.73
CA PHE A 508 30.75 1.58 17.08
C PHE A 508 29.88 2.60 17.80
N SER A 509 28.86 3.13 17.11
CA SER A 509 27.87 4.05 17.67
C SER A 509 27.12 3.41 18.85
N SER A 510 26.90 4.17 19.93
CA SER A 510 26.05 3.75 21.04
C SER A 510 24.58 3.61 20.64
N HIS A 511 24.17 4.26 19.54
CA HIS A 511 22.82 4.17 18.99
C HIS A 511 22.77 3.19 17.82
N PRO A 512 21.79 2.25 17.80
CA PRO A 512 21.58 1.35 16.68
C PRO A 512 21.35 2.06 15.35
N GLN A 513 22.06 1.62 14.31
CA GLN A 513 22.01 2.18 12.95
C GLN A 513 21.91 1.05 11.93
N LEU A 514 20.77 0.34 11.93
CA LEU A 514 20.50 -0.67 10.89
C LEU A 514 20.16 0.02 9.57
N PRO A 515 20.77 -0.36 8.43
CA PRO A 515 20.48 0.26 7.15
C PRO A 515 19.08 -0.09 6.62
N LEU A 516 18.52 0.83 5.84
CA LEU A 516 17.24 0.67 5.16
C LEU A 516 17.32 -0.35 4.00
N PHE A 517 16.17 -0.60 3.36
CA PHE A 517 16.08 -1.34 2.12
C PHE A 517 16.37 -0.42 0.93
N TYR A 518 17.17 -0.90 -0.03
CA TYR A 518 17.50 -0.17 -1.26
C TYR A 518 17.29 -1.03 -2.50
N SER A 519 16.97 -0.37 -3.62
CA SER A 519 16.91 -0.96 -4.96
C SER A 519 17.59 -0.04 -6.00
N PRO A 520 17.77 -0.47 -7.26
CA PRO A 520 18.29 0.42 -8.31
C PRO A 520 17.47 1.70 -8.53
N ILE A 521 16.19 1.72 -8.15
CA ILE A 521 15.33 2.91 -8.20
C ILE A 521 15.91 4.04 -7.34
N ASP A 522 16.50 3.73 -6.20
CA ASP A 522 16.99 4.74 -5.26
C ASP A 522 18.15 5.57 -5.83
N ALA A 523 18.87 5.02 -6.81
CA ALA A 523 19.98 5.69 -7.50
C ALA A 523 19.52 6.62 -8.65
N VAL A 524 18.23 6.64 -8.99
CA VAL A 524 17.72 7.49 -10.08
C VAL A 524 17.89 8.97 -9.72
N ASP A 525 18.52 9.71 -10.64
CA ASP A 525 18.68 11.15 -10.53
C ASP A 525 17.36 11.86 -10.90
N ILE A 526 16.83 12.60 -9.93
CA ILE A 526 15.64 13.44 -10.09
C ILE A 526 15.96 14.93 -10.01
N SER A 527 17.24 15.30 -10.06
CA SER A 527 17.65 16.69 -10.12
C SER A 527 17.22 17.35 -11.43
N VAL A 528 17.05 18.67 -11.40
CA VAL A 528 16.64 19.45 -12.56
C VAL A 528 17.31 20.82 -12.52
N GLN A 529 17.62 21.38 -13.70
CA GLN A 529 18.16 22.73 -13.81
C GLN A 529 17.12 23.67 -14.42
N MET A 530 16.95 24.84 -13.83
CA MET A 530 16.04 25.87 -14.31
C MET A 530 16.66 27.25 -14.06
N CYS A 531 16.73 28.11 -15.08
CA CYS A 531 17.32 29.46 -15.00
C CYS A 531 18.75 29.48 -14.45
N GLY A 532 19.56 28.46 -14.77
CA GLY A 532 20.93 28.32 -14.25
C GLY A 532 21.02 27.78 -12.82
N ILE A 533 19.90 27.61 -12.12
CA ILE A 533 19.83 27.07 -10.76
C ILE A 533 19.64 25.55 -10.81
N LYS A 534 20.48 24.79 -10.09
CA LYS A 534 20.35 23.34 -9.96
C LYS A 534 19.52 23.00 -8.72
N PHE A 535 18.41 22.29 -8.92
CA PHE A 535 17.54 21.79 -7.88
C PHE A 535 17.86 20.30 -7.63
N PRO A 536 18.15 19.88 -6.38
CA PRO A 536 18.40 18.46 -6.06
C PRO A 536 17.24 17.51 -6.40
N ASN A 537 16.00 18.03 -6.37
CA ASN A 537 14.77 17.39 -6.82
C ASN A 537 13.77 18.49 -7.24
N PRO A 538 12.67 18.19 -7.96
CA PRO A 538 11.80 19.23 -8.49
C PRO A 538 10.76 19.74 -7.48
N PHE A 539 10.77 19.27 -6.23
CA PHE A 539 9.71 19.57 -5.25
C PHE A 539 10.12 20.66 -4.27
N GLY A 540 9.20 21.61 -4.03
CA GLY A 540 9.44 22.71 -3.10
C GLY A 540 8.19 23.19 -2.38
N LEU A 541 8.39 23.90 -1.28
CA LEU A 541 7.28 24.50 -0.53
C LEU A 541 6.85 25.83 -1.16
N ALA A 542 5.57 25.96 -1.49
CA ALA A 542 4.99 27.22 -1.98
C ALA A 542 4.97 28.31 -0.90
N SER A 543 4.96 29.59 -1.30
CA SER A 543 4.76 30.73 -0.38
C SER A 543 3.36 30.69 0.23
N ALA A 544 3.22 30.09 1.42
CA ALA A 544 1.93 29.70 1.99
C ALA A 544 2.04 29.35 3.50
N PRO A 545 0.99 28.84 4.17
CA PRO A 545 1.06 28.47 5.59
C PRO A 545 2.22 27.50 5.96
N PRO A 546 2.62 26.51 5.13
CA PRO A 546 3.79 25.68 5.40
C PRO A 546 5.13 26.43 5.47
N THR A 547 5.18 27.69 5.02
CA THR A 547 6.36 28.56 5.08
C THR A 547 6.11 29.82 5.90
N THR A 548 5.20 29.76 6.88
CA THR A 548 4.88 30.88 7.78
C THR A 548 6.12 31.43 8.52
N SER A 549 7.09 30.58 8.82
CA SER A 549 8.31 30.93 9.57
C SER A 549 9.54 30.25 8.98
N ALA A 550 10.71 30.87 9.09
CA ALA A 550 11.97 30.33 8.60
C ALA A 550 12.37 28.99 9.24
N SER A 551 12.05 28.78 10.52
CA SER A 551 12.27 27.50 11.20
C SER A 551 11.45 26.34 10.61
N MET A 552 10.33 26.63 9.93
CA MET A 552 9.57 25.62 9.20
C MET A 552 10.30 25.24 7.91
N ILE A 553 10.85 26.22 7.19
CA ILE A 553 11.66 26.00 5.99
C ILE A 553 12.91 25.19 6.32
N ARG A 554 13.61 25.53 7.41
CA ARG A 554 14.75 24.75 7.92
C ARG A 554 14.38 23.28 8.08
N ARG A 555 13.30 22.98 8.82
CA ARG A 555 12.84 21.60 9.01
C ARG A 555 12.45 20.92 7.71
N ALA A 556 11.86 21.65 6.76
CA ALA A 556 11.56 21.09 5.44
C ALA A 556 12.84 20.70 4.69
N PHE A 557 13.89 21.52 4.74
CA PHE A 557 15.18 21.18 4.15
C PHE A 557 15.85 19.99 4.84
N GLU A 558 15.76 19.89 6.17
CA GLU A 558 16.20 18.71 6.93
C GLU A 558 15.45 17.44 6.52
N GLN A 559 14.20 17.55 6.03
CA GLN A 559 13.45 16.41 5.46
C GLN A 559 13.77 16.12 3.99
N GLY A 560 14.52 16.98 3.28
CA GLY A 560 14.93 16.75 1.89
C GLY A 560 14.18 17.55 0.82
N TRP A 561 13.39 18.57 1.20
CA TRP A 561 12.78 19.48 0.21
C TRP A 561 13.87 20.28 -0.53
N ALA A 562 13.87 20.25 -1.87
CA ALA A 562 14.93 20.89 -2.65
C ALA A 562 14.88 22.42 -2.59
N PHE A 563 13.67 22.99 -2.54
CA PHE A 563 13.50 24.42 -2.49
C PHE A 563 12.31 24.85 -1.63
N ALA A 564 12.32 26.10 -1.20
CA ALA A 564 11.21 26.68 -0.47
C ALA A 564 11.08 28.15 -0.79
N LEU A 565 9.83 28.61 -0.81
CA LEU A 565 9.52 30.02 -0.88
C LEU A 565 9.29 30.59 0.52
N THR A 566 9.85 31.76 0.79
CA THR A 566 9.41 32.54 1.95
C THR A 566 7.93 32.85 1.82
N LYS A 567 7.20 32.95 2.94
CA LYS A 567 5.87 33.58 2.90
C LYS A 567 6.06 35.00 2.37
N THR A 568 5.27 35.38 1.37
CA THR A 568 5.32 36.71 0.75
C THR A 568 5.46 37.79 1.81
N PHE A 569 6.47 38.64 1.70
CA PHE A 569 6.68 39.77 2.62
C PHE A 569 6.78 41.09 1.85
N SER A 570 6.59 42.18 2.58
CA SER A 570 6.55 43.55 2.04
C SER A 570 7.44 44.48 2.87
N LEU A 571 7.56 45.74 2.45
CA LEU A 571 8.20 46.79 3.24
C LEU A 571 7.36 47.08 4.50
N ASP A 572 8.01 47.62 5.54
CA ASP A 572 7.36 47.87 6.84
C ASP A 572 6.12 48.79 6.76
N LYS A 573 6.09 49.69 5.77
CA LYS A 573 4.92 50.56 5.50
C LYS A 573 3.67 49.79 5.05
N ASP A 574 3.86 48.59 4.53
CA ASP A 574 2.83 47.71 3.96
C ASP A 574 2.55 46.50 4.87
N LEU A 575 2.88 46.60 6.17
CA LEU A 575 2.56 45.57 7.14
C LEU A 575 1.06 45.29 7.20
N VAL A 576 0.74 44.03 7.47
CA VAL A 576 -0.63 43.52 7.51
C VAL A 576 -0.92 42.88 8.86
N THR A 577 -2.20 42.69 9.14
CA THR A 577 -2.69 41.92 10.28
C THR A 577 -3.75 40.94 9.79
N ASN A 578 -3.57 39.67 10.08
CA ASN A 578 -4.50 38.63 9.68
C ASN A 578 -5.76 38.65 10.57
N VAL A 579 -6.89 38.25 9.98
CA VAL A 579 -8.13 37.97 10.72
C VAL A 579 -8.21 36.50 11.17
N SER A 580 -9.19 36.17 12.02
CA SER A 580 -9.49 34.79 12.41
C SER A 580 -10.99 34.57 12.63
N PRO A 581 -11.58 33.43 12.20
CA PRO A 581 -10.95 32.32 11.45
C PRO A 581 -10.62 32.71 9.99
N ARG A 582 -9.61 32.06 9.39
CA ARG A 582 -9.11 32.45 8.04
C ARG A 582 -8.73 31.33 7.09
N ILE A 583 -8.64 30.08 7.54
CA ILE A 583 -8.39 28.90 6.70
C ILE A 583 -9.47 27.87 7.06
N VAL A 584 -10.18 27.36 6.07
CA VAL A 584 -11.25 26.38 6.26
C VAL A 584 -11.10 25.22 5.29
N ARG A 585 -11.58 24.03 5.71
CA ARG A 585 -11.68 22.88 4.80
C ARG A 585 -12.59 23.20 3.62
N GLY A 586 -12.32 22.58 2.49
CA GLY A 586 -13.14 22.72 1.30
C GLY A 586 -14.35 21.80 1.31
N THR A 587 -15.50 22.28 0.85
CA THR A 587 -16.76 21.53 0.70
C THR A 587 -16.87 20.81 -0.66
N THR A 588 -15.82 20.88 -1.48
CA THR A 588 -15.77 20.41 -2.88
C THR A 588 -15.95 18.90 -3.04
N SER A 589 -15.82 18.12 -1.96
CA SER A 589 -15.96 16.65 -1.94
C SER A 589 -16.98 16.17 -0.91
N GLY A 590 -18.01 16.98 -0.64
CA GLY A 590 -19.11 16.62 0.27
C GLY A 590 -18.71 16.66 1.75
N PRO A 591 -19.45 16.00 2.66
CA PRO A 591 -19.22 16.05 4.11
C PRO A 591 -18.11 15.09 4.58
N MET A 592 -17.02 14.95 3.83
CA MET A 592 -15.84 14.16 4.23
C MET A 592 -14.89 15.00 5.08
N TYR A 593 -14.50 14.49 6.25
CA TYR A 593 -13.59 15.14 7.20
C TYR A 593 -12.29 14.34 7.35
N GLY A 594 -11.30 14.92 8.02
CA GLY A 594 -10.01 14.29 8.24
C GLY A 594 -9.10 14.32 7.00
N PRO A 595 -8.37 13.24 6.70
CA PRO A 595 -7.35 13.23 5.66
C PRO A 595 -7.92 13.50 4.26
N ALA A 596 -7.02 13.83 3.32
CA ALA A 596 -7.34 14.00 1.91
C ALA A 596 -8.47 15.03 1.62
N GLN A 597 -8.46 16.18 2.32
CA GLN A 597 -9.37 17.27 1.97
C GLN A 597 -9.09 17.71 0.52
N GLY A 598 -10.13 17.65 -0.32
CA GLY A 598 -10.01 17.96 -1.75
C GLY A 598 -9.66 19.43 -2.03
N SER A 599 -9.91 20.32 -1.08
CA SER A 599 -9.48 21.72 -1.15
C SER A 599 -9.43 22.36 0.23
N PHE A 600 -8.82 23.55 0.29
CA PHE A 600 -8.97 24.52 1.38
C PHE A 600 -9.34 25.86 0.79
N LEU A 601 -10.07 26.68 1.54
CA LEU A 601 -10.20 28.11 1.26
C LEU A 601 -9.50 28.92 2.34
N ASN A 602 -8.77 29.95 1.92
CA ASN A 602 -8.14 30.89 2.84
C ASN A 602 -8.49 32.35 2.50
N ILE A 603 -8.56 33.18 3.53
CA ILE A 603 -8.58 34.64 3.47
C ILE A 603 -7.35 35.22 4.19
N GLU A 604 -6.23 34.51 4.13
CA GLU A 604 -4.97 34.87 4.79
C GLU A 604 -4.15 35.84 3.94
N LEU A 605 -3.63 36.92 4.53
CA LEU A 605 -2.84 37.92 3.81
C LEU A 605 -1.38 37.43 3.57
N ILE A 606 -0.53 38.38 3.19
CA ILE A 606 0.93 38.20 3.18
C ILE A 606 1.46 37.98 4.61
N SER A 607 2.77 37.78 4.77
CA SER A 607 3.41 37.56 6.06
C SER A 607 3.16 38.74 7.01
N GLU A 608 2.84 38.43 8.27
CA GLU A 608 2.83 39.42 9.36
C GLU A 608 4.25 39.71 9.88
N LYS A 609 5.25 38.95 9.40
CA LYS A 609 6.67 39.16 9.76
C LYS A 609 7.33 40.16 8.80
N THR A 610 8.23 40.97 9.33
CA THR A 610 8.88 42.08 8.62
C THR A 610 9.84 41.60 7.51
N ALA A 611 10.17 42.49 6.58
CA ALA A 611 11.22 42.23 5.60
C ALA A 611 12.58 41.94 6.26
N ALA A 612 12.89 42.61 7.36
CA ALA A 612 14.13 42.38 8.12
C ALA A 612 14.22 40.94 8.64
N TYR A 613 13.14 40.42 9.24
CA TYR A 613 13.06 39.02 9.66
C TYR A 613 13.36 38.06 8.51
N TRP A 614 12.71 38.27 7.36
CA TRP A 614 12.87 37.37 6.21
C TRP A 614 14.25 37.47 5.59
N CYS A 615 14.81 38.67 5.41
CA CYS A 615 16.15 38.83 4.86
C CYS A 615 17.21 38.18 5.77
N GLN A 616 17.13 38.38 7.08
CA GLN A 616 18.02 37.68 8.02
C GLN A 616 17.84 36.17 7.93
N SER A 617 16.60 35.69 7.94
CA SER A 617 16.29 34.26 7.85
C SER A 617 16.80 33.60 6.57
N VAL A 618 16.71 34.29 5.43
CA VAL A 618 17.23 33.80 4.14
C VAL A 618 18.75 33.66 4.22
N THR A 619 19.43 34.64 4.81
CA THR A 619 20.89 34.58 5.02
C THR A 619 21.25 33.35 5.84
N GLU A 620 20.59 33.13 6.98
CA GLU A 620 20.80 31.97 7.86
C GLU A 620 20.52 30.63 7.13
N LEU A 621 19.41 30.54 6.40
CA LEU A 621 19.05 29.33 5.66
C LEU A 621 20.05 29.01 4.55
N LYS A 622 20.59 30.01 3.85
CA LYS A 622 21.55 29.79 2.78
C LYS A 622 22.95 29.45 3.29
N VAL A 623 23.33 29.92 4.47
CA VAL A 623 24.55 29.47 5.15
C VAL A 623 24.44 28.00 5.51
N ASP A 624 23.32 27.58 6.09
CA ASP A 624 23.16 26.22 6.59
C ASP A 624 22.80 25.20 5.49
N PHE A 625 22.14 25.66 4.43
CA PHE A 625 21.66 24.83 3.32
C PHE A 625 22.07 25.43 1.97
N PRO A 626 23.37 25.43 1.63
CA PRO A 626 23.88 26.09 0.42
C PRO A 626 23.33 25.48 -0.87
N HIS A 627 23.00 24.18 -0.85
CA HIS A 627 22.49 23.43 -2.00
C HIS A 627 20.97 23.45 -2.14
N ASN A 628 20.24 23.88 -1.11
CA ASN A 628 18.79 24.04 -1.17
C ASN A 628 18.45 25.44 -1.68
N ILE A 629 17.41 25.55 -2.50
CA ILE A 629 17.07 26.80 -3.17
C ILE A 629 16.07 27.60 -2.33
N ILE A 630 16.40 28.85 -2.00
CA ILE A 630 15.52 29.78 -1.31
C ILE A 630 15.05 30.84 -2.30
N ILE A 631 13.74 30.90 -2.51
CA ILE A 631 13.12 31.90 -3.36
C ILE A 631 12.36 32.89 -2.47
N SER A 632 12.79 34.14 -2.46
CA SER A 632 12.13 35.18 -1.65
C SER A 632 10.86 35.65 -2.35
N SER A 633 9.70 35.33 -1.79
CA SER A 633 8.43 35.86 -2.27
C SER A 633 8.22 37.28 -1.74
N ILE A 634 8.00 38.24 -2.64
CA ILE A 634 7.88 39.66 -2.29
C ILE A 634 6.69 40.33 -2.96
N MET A 635 6.17 41.39 -2.33
CA MET A 635 5.06 42.16 -2.85
C MET A 635 5.11 43.63 -2.42
N CYS A 636 4.79 44.52 -3.35
CA CYS A 636 4.61 45.96 -3.12
C CYS A 636 3.34 46.45 -3.82
N SER A 637 2.95 47.70 -3.53
CA SER A 637 2.03 48.45 -4.39
C SER A 637 2.62 48.71 -5.77
N TYR A 638 1.81 49.21 -6.70
CA TYR A 638 2.28 49.63 -8.02
C TYR A 638 3.15 50.89 -7.94
N ASN A 639 4.36 50.74 -7.39
CA ASN A 639 5.35 51.78 -7.18
C ASN A 639 6.75 51.25 -7.51
N LYS A 640 7.44 51.94 -8.43
CA LYS A 640 8.76 51.52 -8.92
C LYS A 640 9.81 51.46 -7.82
N ASP A 641 9.86 52.46 -6.95
CA ASP A 641 10.91 52.58 -5.93
C ASP A 641 10.75 51.52 -4.85
N ASP A 642 9.51 51.17 -4.51
CA ASP A 642 9.22 50.10 -3.55
C ASP A 642 9.65 48.73 -4.06
N TRP A 643 9.26 48.37 -5.29
CA TRP A 643 9.68 47.11 -5.92
C TRP A 643 11.19 47.05 -6.06
N THR A 644 11.83 48.15 -6.46
CA THR A 644 13.29 48.25 -6.57
C THR A 644 13.96 48.04 -5.21
N LYS A 645 13.48 48.71 -4.17
CA LYS A 645 14.03 48.64 -2.82
C LYS A 645 13.89 47.24 -2.24
N LEU A 646 12.69 46.68 -2.26
CA LEU A 646 12.42 45.36 -1.68
C LEU A 646 13.13 44.23 -2.43
N ALA A 647 13.19 44.30 -3.76
CA ALA A 647 13.92 43.32 -4.57
C ALA A 647 15.42 43.33 -4.24
N LYS A 648 16.04 44.52 -4.11
CA LYS A 648 17.46 44.64 -3.70
C LYS A 648 17.70 44.13 -2.28
N MET A 649 16.78 44.39 -1.35
CA MET A 649 16.88 43.85 0.01
C MET A 649 16.86 42.31 0.01
N ALA A 650 15.94 41.72 -0.77
CA ALA A 650 15.84 40.27 -0.88
C ALA A 650 17.06 39.65 -1.61
N GLU A 651 17.58 40.26 -2.67
CA GLU A 651 18.80 39.81 -3.32
C GLU A 651 20.02 39.90 -2.37
N ALA A 652 20.16 41.02 -1.66
CA ALA A 652 21.26 41.21 -0.71
C ALA A 652 21.26 40.22 0.46
N SER A 653 20.11 39.59 0.75
CA SER A 653 20.02 38.52 1.75
C SER A 653 20.60 37.17 1.30
N GLY A 654 20.98 37.05 0.03
CA GLY A 654 21.50 35.81 -0.54
C GLY A 654 20.44 34.87 -1.11
N ALA A 655 19.21 35.36 -1.34
CA ALA A 655 18.18 34.57 -2.02
C ALA A 655 18.66 34.09 -3.40
N ASP A 656 18.39 32.84 -3.76
CA ASP A 656 18.79 32.28 -5.06
C ASP A 656 17.94 32.86 -6.21
N ALA A 657 16.69 33.22 -5.91
CA ALA A 657 15.76 33.87 -6.83
C ALA A 657 14.68 34.65 -6.08
N LEU A 658 13.88 35.43 -6.82
CA LEU A 658 12.70 36.11 -6.29
C LEU A 658 11.41 35.55 -6.91
N GLU A 659 10.31 35.58 -6.14
CA GLU A 659 8.96 35.37 -6.67
C GLU A 659 8.11 36.62 -6.44
N LEU A 660 7.65 37.25 -7.51
CA LEU A 660 6.82 38.45 -7.45
C LEU A 660 5.36 38.04 -7.27
N ASN A 661 4.80 38.27 -6.08
CA ASN A 661 3.40 37.95 -5.82
C ASN A 661 2.49 39.02 -6.41
N LEU A 662 2.02 38.78 -7.62
CA LEU A 662 1.06 39.66 -8.32
C LEU A 662 -0.37 39.15 -8.22
N SER A 663 -0.66 38.22 -7.30
CA SER A 663 -1.80 37.32 -7.50
C SER A 663 -2.66 37.05 -6.28
N CYS A 664 -2.34 37.63 -5.11
CA CYS A 664 -3.17 37.47 -3.91
C CYS A 664 -4.59 38.01 -4.19
N PRO A 665 -5.64 37.17 -4.16
CA PRO A 665 -6.98 37.57 -4.59
C PRO A 665 -7.78 38.34 -3.53
N HIS A 666 -7.31 38.38 -2.28
CA HIS A 666 -8.06 38.91 -1.15
C HIS A 666 -7.24 39.89 -0.30
N GLY A 667 -7.90 40.93 0.20
CA GLY A 667 -7.36 41.94 1.14
C GLY A 667 -6.24 42.85 0.61
N MET A 668 -5.61 42.50 -0.52
CA MET A 668 -4.53 43.28 -1.13
C MET A 668 -4.98 44.06 -2.37
N GLY A 669 -5.99 43.57 -3.09
CA GLY A 669 -6.56 44.25 -4.26
C GLY A 669 -7.15 45.62 -3.93
N GLU A 670 -7.80 45.75 -2.77
CA GLU A 670 -8.32 47.01 -2.23
C GLU A 670 -7.22 48.06 -1.97
N ARG A 671 -5.97 47.61 -1.86
CA ARG A 671 -4.78 48.46 -1.68
C ARG A 671 -3.99 48.67 -2.99
N GLY A 672 -4.55 48.27 -4.14
CA GLY A 672 -3.87 48.34 -5.43
C GLY A 672 -2.66 47.41 -5.56
N MET A 673 -2.65 46.29 -4.82
CA MET A 673 -1.58 45.28 -4.84
C MET A 673 -2.12 43.89 -5.17
N GLY A 674 -1.23 42.92 -5.40
CA GLY A 674 -1.62 41.53 -5.67
C GLY A 674 -2.47 41.43 -6.92
N LEU A 675 -3.66 40.81 -6.82
CA LEU A 675 -4.56 40.56 -7.94
C LEU A 675 -4.88 41.80 -8.78
N ALA A 676 -4.96 42.98 -8.15
CA ALA A 676 -5.19 44.24 -8.86
C ALA A 676 -4.11 44.54 -9.92
N CYS A 677 -2.87 44.09 -9.70
CA CYS A 677 -1.80 44.20 -10.68
C CYS A 677 -1.76 42.98 -11.63
N GLY A 678 -1.89 41.77 -11.11
CA GLY A 678 -1.71 40.53 -11.90
C GLY A 678 -2.80 40.21 -12.92
N GLN A 679 -3.88 40.99 -12.96
CA GLN A 679 -4.94 40.89 -13.98
C GLN A 679 -4.69 41.78 -15.20
N ASP A 680 -3.73 42.72 -15.10
CA ASP A 680 -3.40 43.67 -16.16
C ASP A 680 -2.00 43.37 -16.74
N PRO A 681 -1.92 42.98 -18.03
CA PRO A 681 -0.64 42.74 -18.70
C PRO A 681 0.32 43.93 -18.63
N GLU A 682 -0.17 45.17 -18.69
CA GLU A 682 0.70 46.35 -18.66
C GLU A 682 1.39 46.52 -17.30
N LEU A 683 0.62 46.40 -16.22
CA LEU A 683 1.15 46.51 -14.86
C LEU A 683 2.18 45.41 -14.59
N VAL A 684 1.88 44.17 -15.00
CA VAL A 684 2.79 43.02 -14.86
C VAL A 684 4.10 43.26 -15.60
N ARG A 685 4.02 43.72 -16.87
CA ARG A 685 5.22 44.05 -17.67
C ARG A 685 6.08 45.11 -17.00
N ASN A 686 5.46 46.17 -16.48
CA ASN A 686 6.17 47.27 -15.83
C ASN A 686 6.82 46.84 -14.52
N ILE A 687 6.12 46.09 -13.67
CA ILE A 687 6.70 45.56 -12.42
C ILE A 687 7.90 44.66 -12.72
N CYS A 688 7.76 43.72 -13.67
CA CYS A 688 8.87 42.85 -14.06
C CYS A 688 10.05 43.66 -14.58
N ARG A 689 9.80 44.70 -15.39
CA ARG A 689 10.86 45.60 -15.90
C ARG A 689 11.58 46.33 -14.77
N TRP A 690 10.87 46.81 -13.75
CA TRP A 690 11.47 47.48 -12.61
C TRP A 690 12.35 46.53 -11.79
N VAL A 691 11.86 45.32 -11.51
CA VAL A 691 12.61 44.31 -10.77
C VAL A 691 13.83 43.85 -11.56
N ARG A 692 13.70 43.60 -12.88
CA ARG A 692 14.84 43.20 -13.72
C ARG A 692 15.95 44.23 -13.71
N GLN A 693 15.61 45.52 -13.71
CA GLN A 693 16.59 46.62 -13.60
C GLN A 693 17.23 46.71 -12.21
N ALA A 694 16.56 46.20 -11.18
CA ALA A 694 16.99 46.31 -9.79
C ALA A 694 17.95 45.19 -9.35
N VAL A 695 17.75 43.96 -9.83
CA VAL A 695 18.46 42.75 -9.38
C VAL A 695 19.10 41.97 -10.53
N LYS A 696 20.08 41.13 -10.23
CA LYS A 696 20.75 40.22 -11.18
C LYS A 696 20.32 38.77 -11.02
N ILE A 697 19.91 38.34 -9.82
CA ILE A 697 19.37 37.00 -9.60
C ILE A 697 18.10 36.76 -10.43
N PRO A 698 17.76 35.50 -10.74
CA PRO A 698 16.51 35.18 -11.44
C PRO A 698 15.28 35.62 -10.66
N PHE A 699 14.20 35.99 -11.35
CA PHE A 699 12.91 36.20 -10.72
C PHE A 699 11.73 35.70 -11.54
N PHE A 700 10.68 35.32 -10.83
CA PHE A 700 9.48 34.69 -11.39
C PHE A 700 8.23 35.50 -11.04
N ALA A 701 7.39 35.79 -12.03
CA ALA A 701 6.09 36.40 -11.74
C ALA A 701 5.08 35.31 -11.36
N LYS A 702 4.52 35.37 -10.15
CA LYS A 702 3.45 34.45 -9.73
C LYS A 702 2.13 34.93 -10.29
N LEU A 703 1.49 34.11 -11.12
CA LEU A 703 0.30 34.45 -11.89
C LEU A 703 -0.98 34.00 -11.20
N THR A 704 -2.05 34.77 -11.41
CA THR A 704 -3.39 34.49 -10.89
C THR A 704 -4.14 33.67 -11.93
N PRO A 705 -4.87 32.62 -11.53
CA PRO A 705 -5.76 31.92 -12.46
C PRO A 705 -7.05 32.73 -12.72
N ASN A 706 -7.28 33.82 -11.99
CA ASN A 706 -8.49 34.64 -12.04
C ASN A 706 -8.43 35.70 -13.16
N VAL A 707 -8.08 35.26 -14.37
CA VAL A 707 -7.98 36.08 -15.58
C VAL A 707 -8.60 35.34 -16.75
N THR A 708 -9.09 36.09 -17.74
CA THR A 708 -9.64 35.51 -18.98
C THR A 708 -8.58 34.73 -19.74
N ASN A 709 -7.39 35.33 -19.94
CA ASN A 709 -6.28 34.70 -20.64
C ASN A 709 -4.96 34.85 -19.89
N ILE A 710 -4.56 33.79 -19.20
CA ILE A 710 -3.32 33.78 -18.41
C ILE A 710 -2.06 33.85 -19.30
N VAL A 711 -2.15 33.47 -20.57
CA VAL A 711 -1.03 33.53 -21.53
C VAL A 711 -0.61 34.97 -21.77
N ASP A 712 -1.55 35.92 -21.83
CA ASP A 712 -1.23 37.33 -22.07
C ASP A 712 -0.45 37.93 -20.90
N ILE A 713 -0.80 37.50 -19.68
CA ILE A 713 -0.07 37.88 -18.47
C ILE A 713 1.33 37.26 -18.44
N ALA A 714 1.46 35.98 -18.82
CA ALA A 714 2.75 35.31 -18.89
C ALA A 714 3.67 35.96 -19.95
N LYS A 715 3.12 36.31 -21.13
CA LYS A 715 3.83 37.07 -22.16
C LYS A 715 4.29 38.42 -21.66
N ALA A 716 3.43 39.16 -20.98
CA ALA A 716 3.80 40.44 -20.39
C ALA A 716 4.92 40.32 -19.33
N ALA A 717 4.89 39.29 -18.49
CA ALA A 717 5.97 39.02 -17.55
C ALA A 717 7.29 38.73 -18.28
N HIS A 718 7.24 37.88 -19.32
CA HIS A 718 8.40 37.56 -20.15
C HIS A 718 8.97 38.81 -20.86
N GLU A 719 8.13 39.63 -21.49
CA GLU A 719 8.51 40.90 -22.12
C GLU A 719 9.06 41.93 -21.11
N GLY A 720 8.62 41.85 -19.86
CA GLY A 720 9.14 42.64 -18.75
C GLY A 720 10.51 42.15 -18.24
N GLY A 721 11.01 41.01 -18.72
CA GLY A 721 12.30 40.44 -18.35
C GLY A 721 12.25 39.47 -17.18
N ALA A 722 11.08 38.91 -16.84
CA ALA A 722 11.02 37.79 -15.90
C ALA A 722 11.73 36.56 -16.49
N ASP A 723 12.44 35.81 -15.66
CA ASP A 723 13.16 34.60 -16.06
C ASP A 723 12.24 33.37 -16.16
N GLY A 724 11.01 33.50 -15.66
CA GLY A 724 9.98 32.47 -15.67
C GLY A 724 8.71 32.95 -14.98
N VAL A 725 7.74 32.05 -14.84
CA VAL A 725 6.48 32.32 -14.13
C VAL A 725 6.12 31.20 -13.17
N THR A 726 5.45 31.55 -12.08
CA THR A 726 4.79 30.58 -11.20
C THR A 726 3.31 30.48 -11.57
N ALA A 727 2.85 29.30 -11.99
CA ALA A 727 1.48 29.05 -12.44
C ALA A 727 0.82 27.93 -11.60
N THR A 728 -0.16 28.20 -10.73
CA THR A 728 -0.78 29.50 -10.42
C THR A 728 -0.98 29.72 -8.93
N ASN A 729 -1.38 30.95 -8.56
CA ASN A 729 -1.96 31.23 -7.25
C ASN A 729 -3.37 30.59 -7.12
N THR A 730 -4.04 30.83 -6.00
CA THR A 730 -5.36 30.29 -5.68
C THR A 730 -6.49 30.82 -6.58
N VAL A 731 -7.54 30.02 -6.75
CA VAL A 731 -8.77 30.42 -7.45
C VAL A 731 -9.69 31.17 -6.50
N SER A 732 -10.21 32.33 -6.90
CA SER A 732 -11.13 33.11 -6.05
C SER A 732 -12.46 32.38 -5.86
N GLY A 733 -13.00 32.37 -4.64
CA GLY A 733 -14.28 31.72 -4.36
C GLY A 733 -14.86 31.99 -2.97
N LEU A 734 -16.02 31.39 -2.73
CA LEU A 734 -16.72 31.35 -1.44
C LEU A 734 -17.04 29.87 -1.14
N MET A 735 -16.51 29.33 -0.03
CA MET A 735 -16.52 27.88 0.19
C MET A 735 -17.91 27.34 0.59
N GLY A 736 -18.71 28.14 1.29
CA GLY A 736 -20.06 27.76 1.64
C GLY A 736 -20.71 28.70 2.64
N LEU A 737 -22.03 28.60 2.69
CA LEU A 737 -22.89 29.22 3.69
C LEU A 737 -23.54 28.11 4.52
N LYS A 738 -23.80 28.41 5.79
CA LYS A 738 -24.62 27.58 6.66
C LYS A 738 -26.10 27.72 6.28
N ALA A 739 -26.94 26.87 6.85
CA ALA A 739 -28.39 26.90 6.62
C ALA A 739 -29.04 28.22 7.05
N ASP A 740 -28.45 28.95 8.02
CA ASP A 740 -28.90 30.28 8.45
C ASP A 740 -28.42 31.42 7.54
N GLY A 741 -27.72 31.11 6.44
CA GLY A 741 -27.13 32.08 5.51
C GLY A 741 -25.78 32.63 5.97
N SER A 742 -25.30 32.33 7.19
CA SER A 742 -24.00 32.81 7.65
C SER A 742 -22.83 32.08 6.97
N PRO A 743 -21.72 32.77 6.64
CA PRO A 743 -20.60 32.17 5.93
C PRO A 743 -19.69 31.31 6.83
N TRP A 744 -18.88 30.47 6.19
CA TRP A 744 -17.72 29.85 6.82
C TRP A 744 -16.48 30.01 5.92
N PRO A 745 -15.43 30.75 6.34
CA PRO A 745 -15.26 31.37 7.66
C PRO A 745 -16.17 32.58 7.90
N GLY A 746 -16.67 32.73 9.13
CA GLY A 746 -17.46 33.89 9.59
C GLY A 746 -16.72 34.64 10.71
N ILE A 747 -16.42 35.92 10.48
CA ILE A 747 -15.47 36.73 11.24
C ILE A 747 -16.24 37.74 12.12
N GLY A 748 -15.82 37.87 13.37
CA GLY A 748 -16.41 38.80 14.34
C GLY A 748 -17.84 38.43 14.74
N ARG A 749 -18.50 39.33 15.50
CA ARG A 749 -19.87 39.12 16.00
C ARG A 749 -20.90 39.01 14.87
N ASP A 750 -20.69 39.79 13.81
CA ASP A 750 -21.58 39.83 12.64
C ASP A 750 -21.34 38.69 11.65
N LYS A 751 -20.39 37.78 11.95
CA LYS A 751 -20.01 36.63 11.10
C LYS A 751 -19.73 37.03 9.64
N ARG A 752 -19.05 38.15 9.41
CA ARG A 752 -18.75 38.65 8.06
C ARG A 752 -17.74 37.76 7.35
N THR A 753 -17.68 37.82 6.03
CA THR A 753 -16.63 37.15 5.24
C THR A 753 -16.27 37.99 4.02
N THR A 754 -15.23 37.56 3.30
CA THR A 754 -14.87 38.06 1.96
C THR A 754 -14.55 36.87 1.06
N TYR A 755 -14.42 37.09 -0.25
CA TYR A 755 -13.93 36.04 -1.15
C TYR A 755 -12.52 35.62 -0.76
N GLY A 756 -12.27 34.32 -0.76
CA GLY A 756 -10.97 33.75 -0.43
C GLY A 756 -10.36 32.97 -1.60
N GLY A 757 -9.12 32.56 -1.40
CA GLY A 757 -8.39 31.70 -2.32
C GLY A 757 -8.62 30.21 -2.06
N VAL A 758 -9.23 29.52 -3.03
CA VAL A 758 -9.34 28.06 -3.09
C VAL A 758 -8.02 27.45 -3.56
N SER A 759 -7.56 26.44 -2.83
CA SER A 759 -6.34 25.68 -3.08
C SER A 759 -6.60 24.16 -3.04
N GLY A 760 -5.60 23.34 -3.34
CA GLY A 760 -5.70 21.88 -3.29
C GLY A 760 -6.15 21.23 -4.60
N ASN A 761 -6.50 19.95 -4.53
CA ASN A 761 -6.77 19.12 -5.71
C ASN A 761 -7.95 19.62 -6.55
N ALA A 762 -8.92 20.29 -5.94
CA ALA A 762 -10.06 20.86 -6.66
C ALA A 762 -9.65 21.89 -7.73
N ILE A 763 -8.48 22.54 -7.58
CA ILE A 763 -7.99 23.51 -8.57
C ILE A 763 -6.92 22.94 -9.51
N ARG A 764 -6.52 21.67 -9.35
CA ARG A 764 -5.51 21.03 -10.21
C ARG A 764 -5.84 21.13 -11.71
N PRO A 765 -7.09 20.89 -12.16
CA PRO A 765 -7.42 21.03 -13.60
C PRO A 765 -7.18 22.44 -14.15
N ILE A 766 -7.43 23.47 -13.34
CA ILE A 766 -7.21 24.88 -13.71
C ILE A 766 -5.70 25.16 -13.82
N ALA A 767 -4.92 24.67 -12.86
CA ALA A 767 -3.46 24.82 -12.88
C ALA A 767 -2.80 24.05 -14.04
N LEU A 768 -3.21 22.81 -14.33
CA LEU A 768 -2.71 22.04 -15.48
C LEU A 768 -3.01 22.73 -16.80
N ARG A 769 -4.22 23.30 -16.96
CA ARG A 769 -4.57 24.13 -18.13
C ARG A 769 -3.65 25.34 -18.23
N ALA A 770 -3.43 26.06 -17.13
CA ALA A 770 -2.56 27.24 -17.13
C ALA A 770 -1.13 26.91 -17.54
N VAL A 771 -0.53 25.88 -16.92
CA VAL A 771 0.84 25.44 -17.21
C VAL A 771 0.98 25.02 -18.66
N SER A 772 0.10 24.14 -19.16
CA SER A 772 0.16 23.66 -20.55
C SER A 772 -0.09 24.77 -21.58
N ALA A 773 -1.01 25.70 -21.32
CA ALA A 773 -1.27 26.83 -22.22
C ALA A 773 -0.07 27.78 -22.29
N ILE A 774 0.56 28.10 -21.15
CA ILE A 774 1.77 28.93 -21.10
C ILE A 774 2.93 28.22 -21.82
N ALA A 775 3.17 26.94 -21.53
CA ALA A 775 4.26 26.18 -22.13
C ALA A 775 4.13 26.05 -23.66
N ARG A 776 2.89 25.93 -24.18
CA ARG A 776 2.64 25.95 -25.64
C ARG A 776 2.87 27.32 -26.25
N ALA A 777 2.46 28.39 -25.57
CA ALA A 777 2.55 29.75 -26.09
C ALA A 777 3.95 30.37 -25.97
N LEU A 778 4.74 29.93 -25.00
CA LEU A 778 6.10 30.36 -24.72
C LEU A 778 7.03 29.14 -24.54
N PRO A 779 7.36 28.41 -25.62
CA PRO A 779 8.19 27.21 -25.53
C PRO A 779 9.55 27.51 -24.88
N GLY A 780 9.93 26.70 -23.89
CA GLY A 780 11.19 26.86 -23.16
C GLY A 780 11.18 27.94 -22.08
N PHE A 781 10.10 28.73 -21.95
CA PHE A 781 9.97 29.68 -20.85
C PHE A 781 9.75 28.94 -19.52
N PRO A 782 10.61 29.14 -18.51
CA PRO A 782 10.54 28.40 -17.25
C PRO A 782 9.22 28.57 -16.49
N ILE A 783 8.66 27.46 -16.02
CA ILE A 783 7.40 27.42 -15.27
C ILE A 783 7.60 26.67 -13.95
N LEU A 784 7.24 27.34 -12.85
CA LEU A 784 7.08 26.73 -11.53
C LEU A 784 5.60 26.41 -11.33
N ALA A 785 5.23 25.14 -11.29
CA ALA A 785 3.83 24.74 -11.14
C ALA A 785 3.36 24.82 -9.68
N THR A 786 2.11 25.22 -9.47
CA THR A 786 1.40 25.12 -8.18
C THR A 786 -0.09 25.01 -8.42
N GLY A 787 -0.73 24.09 -7.71
CA GLY A 787 -2.18 23.89 -7.75
C GLY A 787 -2.55 22.42 -7.65
N GLY A 788 -2.74 21.95 -6.42
CA GLY A 788 -3.18 20.58 -6.16
C GLY A 788 -2.14 19.50 -6.50
N ILE A 789 -0.84 19.80 -6.41
CA ILE A 789 0.22 18.78 -6.46
C ILE A 789 0.26 18.11 -5.07
N ASP A 790 0.08 16.79 -5.05
CA ASP A 790 -0.03 16.01 -3.81
C ASP A 790 0.66 14.64 -3.86
N SER A 791 1.31 14.30 -4.97
CA SER A 791 2.00 13.03 -5.18
C SER A 791 3.08 13.17 -6.26
N ALA A 792 3.95 12.16 -6.38
CA ALA A 792 4.87 12.06 -7.51
C ALA A 792 4.13 11.93 -8.86
N GLU A 793 3.02 11.20 -8.90
CA GLU A 793 2.20 11.02 -10.11
C GLU A 793 1.62 12.36 -10.57
N SER A 794 1.01 13.13 -9.67
CA SER A 794 0.49 14.46 -10.00
C SER A 794 1.61 15.45 -10.32
N GLY A 795 2.76 15.36 -9.65
CA GLY A 795 3.95 16.13 -9.99
C GLY A 795 4.44 15.86 -11.42
N LEU A 796 4.52 14.58 -11.82
CA LEU A 796 4.90 14.19 -13.17
C LEU A 796 3.93 14.71 -14.24
N GLN A 797 2.62 14.81 -13.93
CA GLN A 797 1.65 15.44 -14.84
C GLN A 797 2.02 16.90 -15.14
N PHE A 798 2.44 17.67 -14.13
CA PHE A 798 2.87 19.05 -14.33
C PHE A 798 4.20 19.16 -15.08
N LEU A 799 5.15 18.25 -14.83
CA LEU A 799 6.38 18.17 -15.64
C LEU A 799 6.03 17.91 -17.12
N HIS A 800 5.22 16.89 -17.39
CA HIS A 800 4.74 16.58 -18.74
C HIS A 800 3.96 17.75 -19.37
N ALA A 801 3.27 18.57 -18.58
CA ALA A 801 2.55 19.76 -19.04
C ALA A 801 3.47 20.97 -19.32
N GLY A 802 4.75 20.91 -18.95
CA GLY A 802 5.75 21.92 -19.28
C GLY A 802 6.38 22.66 -18.09
N ALA A 803 6.03 22.31 -16.84
CA ALA A 803 6.71 22.85 -15.67
C ALA A 803 8.09 22.21 -15.46
N SER A 804 9.02 22.94 -14.85
CA SER A 804 10.34 22.43 -14.48
C SER A 804 10.43 22.06 -13.00
N VAL A 805 9.74 22.81 -12.13
CA VAL A 805 9.68 22.57 -10.68
C VAL A 805 8.26 22.71 -10.14
N LEU A 806 8.01 22.16 -8.96
CA LEU A 806 6.70 21.83 -8.43
C LEU A 806 6.56 22.38 -7.00
N GLN A 807 5.77 23.44 -6.82
CA GLN A 807 5.48 24.00 -5.50
C GLN A 807 4.26 23.33 -4.85
N VAL A 808 4.37 23.02 -3.56
CA VAL A 808 3.36 22.31 -2.77
C VAL A 808 2.91 23.14 -1.56
N CYS A 809 1.60 23.13 -1.29
CA CYS A 809 1.00 23.73 -0.09
C CYS A 809 -0.03 22.81 0.55
N SER A 810 -1.17 22.61 -0.11
CA SER A 810 -2.33 21.95 0.49
C SER A 810 -2.09 20.49 0.88
N ALA A 811 -1.20 19.79 0.18
CA ALA A 811 -0.83 18.42 0.55
C ALA A 811 -0.07 18.38 1.89
N VAL A 812 0.83 19.35 2.14
CA VAL A 812 1.48 19.51 3.44
C VAL A 812 0.49 19.96 4.51
N GLN A 813 -0.51 20.81 4.19
CA GLN A 813 -1.57 21.16 5.13
C GLN A 813 -2.47 19.98 5.51
N ASN A 814 -2.71 19.06 4.58
CA ASN A 814 -3.40 17.80 4.84
C ASN A 814 -2.55 16.80 5.66
N GLN A 815 -1.23 17.01 5.73
CA GLN A 815 -0.28 16.06 6.27
C GLN A 815 0.86 16.79 7.01
N ASP A 816 2.10 16.65 6.55
CA ASP A 816 3.31 17.21 7.15
C ASP A 816 4.48 17.15 6.14
N PHE A 817 5.67 17.61 6.55
CA PHE A 817 6.82 17.73 5.65
C PHE A 817 7.40 16.40 5.16
N THR A 818 7.08 15.26 5.79
CA THR A 818 7.64 13.95 5.42
C THR A 818 7.15 13.42 4.06
N VAL A 819 6.10 14.02 3.49
CA VAL A 819 5.60 13.67 2.14
C VAL A 819 6.65 13.86 1.05
N ILE A 820 7.72 14.61 1.29
CA ILE A 820 8.81 14.75 0.32
C ILE A 820 9.53 13.43 0.03
N GLU A 821 9.70 12.56 1.02
CA GLU A 821 10.31 11.24 0.82
C GLU A 821 9.45 10.42 -0.15
N ASP A 822 8.13 10.46 0.05
CA ASP A 822 7.17 9.83 -0.85
C ASP A 822 7.25 10.41 -2.28
N TYR A 823 7.35 11.73 -2.42
CA TYR A 823 7.39 12.39 -3.73
C TYR A 823 8.67 12.08 -4.50
N CYS A 824 9.81 12.10 -3.81
CA CYS A 824 11.11 11.79 -4.39
C CYS A 824 11.17 10.32 -4.83
N VAL A 825 10.84 9.39 -3.93
CA VAL A 825 10.87 7.94 -4.23
C VAL A 825 9.85 7.59 -5.32
N GLY A 826 8.65 8.18 -5.26
CA GLY A 826 7.63 7.97 -6.29
C GLY A 826 8.07 8.47 -7.67
N LEU A 827 8.74 9.62 -7.75
CA LEU A 827 9.21 10.17 -9.03
C LEU A 827 10.36 9.33 -9.58
N LYS A 828 11.32 8.93 -8.74
CA LYS A 828 12.40 8.00 -9.12
C LYS A 828 11.82 6.74 -9.74
N THR A 829 10.79 6.17 -9.10
CA THR A 829 10.12 4.96 -9.59
C THR A 829 9.44 5.18 -10.94
N LEU A 830 8.66 6.25 -11.08
CA LEU A 830 7.95 6.56 -12.33
C LEU A 830 8.91 6.77 -13.51
N LEU A 831 10.11 7.30 -13.26
CA LEU A 831 11.16 7.43 -14.28
C LEU A 831 11.83 6.07 -14.55
N TYR A 832 12.19 5.33 -13.49
CA TYR A 832 12.81 4.01 -13.61
C TYR A 832 11.95 3.04 -14.42
N LEU A 833 10.66 2.92 -14.10
CA LEU A 833 9.76 1.98 -14.77
C LEU A 833 9.59 2.28 -16.27
N LYS A 834 9.78 3.53 -16.72
CA LYS A 834 9.79 3.87 -18.15
C LYS A 834 10.93 3.21 -18.91
N SER A 835 12.00 2.78 -18.23
CA SER A 835 13.14 2.08 -18.81
C SER A 835 12.97 0.56 -18.89
N ILE A 836 11.93 0.00 -18.27
CA ILE A 836 11.65 -1.43 -18.23
C ILE A 836 10.68 -1.77 -19.36
N GLU A 837 11.03 -2.72 -20.22
CA GLU A 837 10.23 -3.07 -21.40
C GLU A 837 9.04 -3.96 -21.05
N GLU A 838 9.23 -4.88 -20.12
CA GLU A 838 8.26 -5.86 -19.64
C GLU A 838 7.08 -5.23 -18.90
N LEU A 839 7.20 -3.95 -18.50
CA LEU A 839 6.21 -3.21 -17.72
C LEU A 839 5.59 -2.03 -18.50
N GLN A 840 5.73 -1.99 -19.84
CA GLN A 840 5.22 -0.88 -20.65
C GLN A 840 3.69 -0.72 -20.64
N ASP A 841 2.95 -1.78 -20.33
CA ASP A 841 1.49 -1.79 -20.22
C ASP A 841 0.98 -1.32 -18.84
N TRP A 842 1.88 -1.04 -17.89
CA TRP A 842 1.55 -0.43 -16.61
C TRP A 842 1.27 1.07 -16.76
N ASP A 843 0.29 1.58 -16.02
CA ASP A 843 0.07 3.02 -15.88
C ASP A 843 0.88 3.56 -14.70
N GLY A 844 2.11 3.98 -14.98
CA GLY A 844 3.04 4.42 -13.94
C GLY A 844 3.43 3.26 -13.04
N GLN A 845 2.98 3.27 -11.79
CA GLN A 845 3.20 2.16 -10.84
C GLN A 845 2.02 1.18 -10.75
N SER A 846 0.91 1.46 -11.43
CA SER A 846 -0.29 0.62 -11.42
C SER A 846 -0.15 -0.53 -12.42
N PRO A 847 -0.14 -1.80 -11.97
CA PRO A 847 -0.16 -2.93 -12.90
C PRO A 847 -1.48 -2.96 -13.67
N PRO A 848 -1.51 -3.59 -14.87
CA PRO A 848 -2.74 -3.81 -15.59
C PRO A 848 -3.80 -4.45 -14.69
N THR A 849 -4.98 -3.83 -14.63
CA THR A 849 -6.07 -4.34 -13.80
C THR A 849 -6.51 -5.71 -14.29
N ILE A 850 -6.28 -6.73 -13.46
CA ILE A 850 -6.74 -8.09 -13.69
C ILE A 850 -8.25 -8.19 -13.48
N ARG A 851 -8.89 -9.17 -14.12
CA ARG A 851 -10.27 -9.55 -13.77
C ARG A 851 -10.32 -10.04 -12.34
N HIS A 852 -11.04 -9.32 -11.48
CA HIS A 852 -11.10 -9.61 -10.06
C HIS A 852 -12.49 -9.46 -9.46
N GLN A 853 -12.74 -10.17 -8.37
CA GLN A 853 -13.83 -9.91 -7.43
C GLN A 853 -13.25 -9.76 -6.04
N GLN A 854 -13.59 -8.65 -5.37
CA GLN A 854 -13.01 -8.29 -4.06
C GLN A 854 -11.46 -8.27 -4.05
N GLY A 855 -10.82 -7.99 -5.20
CA GLY A 855 -9.37 -8.00 -5.35
C GLY A 855 -8.73 -9.35 -5.60
N LYS A 856 -9.50 -10.43 -5.57
CA LYS A 856 -9.03 -11.78 -5.88
C LYS A 856 -9.24 -12.10 -7.36
N PRO A 857 -8.27 -12.73 -8.05
CA PRO A 857 -8.41 -13.09 -9.45
C PRO A 857 -9.65 -13.95 -9.70
N VAL A 858 -10.40 -13.67 -10.77
CA VAL A 858 -11.54 -14.51 -11.18
C VAL A 858 -11.02 -15.73 -11.96
N PRO A 859 -11.38 -16.97 -11.60
CA PRO A 859 -10.98 -18.16 -12.34
C PRO A 859 -11.46 -18.12 -13.80
N THR A 860 -10.57 -18.42 -14.74
CA THR A 860 -10.88 -18.50 -16.18
C THR A 860 -11.28 -19.93 -16.54
N LEU A 861 -12.56 -20.25 -16.36
CA LEU A 861 -13.11 -21.59 -16.63
C LEU A 861 -14.13 -21.52 -17.78
N GLU A 862 -14.08 -22.47 -18.73
CA GLU A 862 -15.09 -22.57 -19.81
C GLU A 862 -16.53 -22.70 -19.27
N GLU A 863 -16.68 -23.37 -18.13
CA GLU A 863 -17.96 -23.53 -17.43
C GLU A 863 -18.47 -22.22 -16.80
N LEU A 864 -17.65 -21.15 -16.72
CA LEU A 864 -18.00 -19.86 -16.12
C LEU A 864 -18.02 -18.71 -17.13
N VAL A 865 -17.03 -18.65 -18.01
CA VAL A 865 -16.82 -17.53 -18.94
C VAL A 865 -17.99 -17.44 -19.93
N GLY A 866 -18.63 -16.27 -20.00
CA GLY A 866 -19.74 -16.01 -20.92
C GLY A 866 -21.08 -16.62 -20.52
N LYS A 867 -21.17 -17.26 -19.33
CA LYS A 867 -22.43 -17.84 -18.82
C LYS A 867 -23.33 -16.83 -18.11
N ARG A 868 -22.89 -15.58 -17.97
CA ARG A 868 -23.64 -14.47 -17.33
C ARG A 868 -24.07 -14.78 -15.89
N LEU A 869 -23.17 -15.39 -15.12
CA LEU A 869 -23.41 -15.80 -13.73
C LEU A 869 -22.92 -14.72 -12.75
N PRO A 870 -23.77 -13.86 -12.17
CA PRO A 870 -23.33 -12.87 -11.20
C PRO A 870 -22.94 -13.50 -9.85
N ASN A 871 -22.20 -12.75 -9.02
CA ASN A 871 -21.73 -13.24 -7.72
C ASN A 871 -22.77 -13.06 -6.60
N PHE A 872 -24.00 -13.56 -6.81
CA PHE A 872 -25.07 -13.61 -5.80
C PHE A 872 -26.08 -14.73 -6.08
N GLY A 873 -26.88 -15.10 -5.08
CA GLY A 873 -28.06 -15.94 -5.23
C GLY A 873 -27.77 -17.35 -5.76
N PRO A 874 -28.65 -17.92 -6.59
CA PRO A 874 -28.43 -19.24 -7.20
C PRO A 874 -27.19 -19.27 -8.11
N TYR A 875 -26.89 -18.16 -8.80
CA TYR A 875 -25.74 -18.03 -9.69
C TYR A 875 -24.41 -18.20 -8.95
N LEU A 876 -24.29 -17.67 -7.73
CA LEU A 876 -23.11 -17.86 -6.89
C LEU A 876 -22.93 -19.32 -6.48
N GLN A 877 -24.03 -20.05 -6.26
CA GLN A 877 -23.95 -21.49 -5.93
C GLN A 877 -23.46 -22.29 -7.13
N GLU A 878 -23.98 -21.98 -8.33
CA GLU A 878 -23.51 -22.57 -9.58
C GLU A 878 -22.02 -22.30 -9.81
N LYS A 879 -21.56 -21.05 -9.60
CA LYS A 879 -20.13 -20.70 -9.67
C LYS A 879 -19.28 -21.52 -8.70
N LYS A 880 -19.71 -21.63 -7.44
CA LYS A 880 -19.01 -22.42 -6.42
C LYS A 880 -18.94 -23.91 -6.78
N MET A 881 -20.02 -24.46 -7.33
CA MET A 881 -20.05 -25.86 -7.78
C MET A 881 -19.11 -26.11 -8.97
N ALA A 882 -19.10 -25.22 -9.96
CA ALA A 882 -18.20 -25.32 -11.11
C ALA A 882 -16.72 -25.24 -10.68
N ILE A 883 -16.38 -24.31 -9.79
CA ILE A 883 -15.03 -24.19 -9.23
C ILE A 883 -14.65 -25.46 -8.47
N ALA A 884 -15.53 -25.97 -7.60
CA ALA A 884 -15.25 -27.20 -6.85
C ALA A 884 -15.01 -28.40 -7.79
N ASN A 885 -15.83 -28.57 -8.82
CA ASN A 885 -15.65 -29.62 -9.82
C ASN A 885 -14.34 -29.45 -10.60
N TYR A 886 -13.97 -28.22 -10.93
CA TYR A 886 -12.70 -27.93 -11.60
C TYR A 886 -11.49 -28.27 -10.73
N LYS A 887 -11.50 -27.90 -9.44
CA LYS A 887 -10.41 -28.23 -8.51
C LYS A 887 -10.24 -29.75 -8.33
N LEU A 888 -11.34 -30.50 -8.32
CA LEU A 888 -11.31 -31.98 -8.33
C LEU A 888 -10.75 -32.55 -9.64
N LYS A 889 -11.07 -31.96 -10.80
CA LYS A 889 -10.48 -32.35 -12.09
C LYS A 889 -8.96 -32.14 -12.08
N LEU A 890 -8.49 -30.99 -11.57
CA LEU A 890 -7.06 -30.71 -11.43
C LEU A 890 -6.34 -31.69 -10.50
N ALA A 891 -6.98 -32.15 -9.41
CA ALA A 891 -6.39 -33.15 -8.52
C ALA A 891 -6.06 -34.48 -9.21
N ASN A 892 -6.79 -34.79 -10.29
CA ASN A 892 -6.63 -36.03 -11.07
C ASN A 892 -5.71 -35.85 -12.30
N GLN A 893 -5.26 -34.63 -12.58
CA GLN A 893 -4.33 -34.34 -13.66
C GLN A 893 -2.93 -34.19 -13.05
N SER A 894 -2.00 -35.04 -13.48
CA SER A 894 -0.58 -34.93 -13.11
C SER A 894 0.07 -33.80 -13.91
N ASP A 895 -0.32 -32.56 -13.64
CA ASP A 895 0.23 -31.43 -14.37
C ASP A 895 1.56 -31.02 -13.74
N ASN A 896 2.65 -31.56 -14.28
CA ASN A 896 4.01 -31.08 -14.09
C ASN A 896 4.17 -29.73 -14.81
N THR A 897 3.36 -28.74 -14.48
CA THR A 897 3.55 -27.38 -14.98
C THR A 897 4.73 -26.76 -14.24
N VAL A 898 5.92 -27.07 -14.74
CA VAL A 898 7.12 -26.28 -14.52
C VAL A 898 6.83 -24.90 -15.09
N HIS A 899 6.73 -23.90 -14.22
CA HIS A 899 6.64 -22.51 -14.67
C HIS A 899 7.86 -22.19 -15.55
N PRO A 900 7.66 -21.63 -16.75
CA PRO A 900 8.75 -21.36 -17.67
C PRO A 900 9.77 -20.42 -17.02
N GLY A 901 11.06 -20.77 -17.16
CA GLY A 901 12.21 -20.03 -16.64
C GLY A 901 12.39 -18.67 -17.33
N GLY A 902 11.57 -17.69 -16.95
CA GLY A 902 11.83 -16.28 -17.19
C GLY A 902 12.82 -15.71 -16.18
N SER A 903 13.50 -14.61 -16.53
CA SER A 903 14.29 -13.85 -15.56
C SER A 903 13.38 -13.29 -14.48
N ARG A 904 13.70 -13.54 -13.20
CA ARG A 904 13.02 -12.91 -12.04
C ARG A 904 13.17 -11.39 -12.05
N ILE A 905 14.30 -10.91 -12.58
CA ILE A 905 14.70 -9.52 -12.57
C ILE A 905 14.43 -8.90 -13.93
N ASN A 906 13.68 -7.80 -13.92
CA ASN A 906 13.53 -6.90 -15.06
C ASN A 906 14.64 -5.84 -15.02
N THR A 907 15.43 -5.78 -16.10
CA THR A 907 16.54 -4.82 -16.21
C THR A 907 16.18 -3.68 -17.17
N PRO A 908 16.66 -2.44 -16.93
CA PRO A 908 16.50 -1.34 -17.88
C PRO A 908 16.96 -1.72 -19.29
N SER A 909 16.06 -1.66 -20.27
CA SER A 909 16.38 -1.89 -21.69
C SER A 909 16.84 -0.62 -22.41
N LYS A 910 16.70 0.53 -21.76
CA LYS A 910 17.13 1.87 -22.23
C LYS A 910 17.51 2.76 -21.05
N PRO A 911 18.20 3.91 -21.26
CA PRO A 911 18.51 4.84 -20.18
C PRO A 911 17.25 5.30 -19.43
N VAL A 912 17.36 5.44 -18.11
CA VAL A 912 16.30 6.02 -17.27
C VAL A 912 16.14 7.49 -17.66
N PRO A 913 14.93 7.96 -18.03
CA PRO A 913 14.73 9.35 -18.39
C PRO A 913 15.02 10.29 -17.22
N THR A 914 15.72 11.39 -17.49
CA THR A 914 15.89 12.49 -16.52
C THR A 914 14.62 13.32 -16.39
N VAL A 915 14.51 14.13 -15.33
CA VAL A 915 13.42 15.10 -15.20
C VAL A 915 13.39 16.05 -16.40
N GLN A 916 14.54 16.51 -16.87
CA GLN A 916 14.63 17.43 -18.01
C GLN A 916 14.02 16.85 -19.29
N GLU A 917 14.21 15.55 -19.53
CA GLU A 917 13.74 14.87 -20.74
C GLU A 917 12.22 14.62 -20.75
N VAL A 918 11.55 14.63 -19.58
CA VAL A 918 10.10 14.45 -19.49
C VAL A 918 9.32 15.75 -19.54
N ILE A 919 9.97 16.90 -19.38
CA ILE A 919 9.29 18.21 -19.44
C ILE A 919 8.58 18.36 -20.79
N ALA A 920 7.34 18.86 -20.75
CA ALA A 920 6.51 19.18 -21.92
C ALA A 920 6.12 18.00 -22.84
N ARG A 921 6.39 16.73 -22.46
CA ARG A 921 6.04 15.56 -23.29
C ARG A 921 4.56 15.42 -23.63
N ALA A 922 3.66 15.95 -22.79
CA ALA A 922 2.21 15.88 -23.04
C ALA A 922 1.71 16.93 -24.04
N LEU A 923 2.48 17.98 -24.33
CA LEU A 923 1.99 19.11 -25.14
C LEU A 923 1.58 18.71 -26.56
N LYS A 924 2.23 17.70 -27.15
CA LYS A 924 1.90 17.17 -28.48
C LYS A 924 0.50 16.56 -28.57
N HIS A 925 -0.13 16.25 -27.43
CA HIS A 925 -1.48 15.69 -27.36
C HIS A 925 -2.55 16.74 -27.06
N ILE A 926 -2.18 18.02 -26.93
CA ILE A 926 -3.09 19.10 -26.55
C ILE A 926 -3.23 20.06 -27.74
N GLY A 927 -4.42 20.12 -28.33
CA GLY A 927 -4.72 20.85 -29.56
C GLY A 927 -6.06 21.58 -29.54
N ALA A 928 -6.40 22.26 -30.62
CA ALA A 928 -7.77 22.75 -30.83
C ALA A 928 -8.73 21.58 -31.06
N TYR A 929 -10.02 21.78 -30.79
CA TYR A 929 -11.03 20.74 -31.00
C TYR A 929 -11.08 20.22 -32.45
N GLN A 930 -10.83 21.11 -33.43
CA GLN A 930 -10.83 20.75 -34.85
C GLN A 930 -9.69 19.80 -35.25
N GLU A 931 -8.65 19.67 -34.41
CA GLU A 931 -7.54 18.75 -34.62
C GLU A 931 -7.86 17.32 -34.13
N LEU A 932 -8.99 17.13 -33.43
CA LEU A 932 -9.41 15.83 -32.92
C LEU A 932 -10.13 15.02 -34.00
N ASN A 933 -9.74 13.76 -34.17
CA ASN A 933 -10.33 12.88 -35.18
C ASN A 933 -11.76 12.47 -34.78
N ASN A 934 -12.76 13.03 -35.46
CA ASN A 934 -14.17 12.69 -35.23
C ASN A 934 -14.64 11.41 -35.96
N GLN A 935 -13.77 10.75 -36.72
CA GLN A 935 -14.03 9.47 -37.39
C GLN A 935 -13.59 8.27 -36.54
N GLU A 936 -12.57 8.44 -35.68
CA GLU A 936 -12.08 7.42 -34.76
C GLU A 936 -12.90 7.39 -33.46
N GLN A 937 -14.17 7.00 -33.58
CA GLN A 937 -15.09 6.91 -32.45
C GLN A 937 -14.87 5.64 -31.62
N VAL A 938 -15.30 5.69 -30.37
CA VAL A 938 -15.21 4.57 -29.42
C VAL A 938 -16.59 4.15 -28.93
N GLN A 939 -16.68 2.95 -28.35
CA GLN A 939 -17.84 2.46 -27.62
C GLN A 939 -17.41 1.87 -26.27
N ALA A 940 -18.32 1.88 -25.30
CA ALA A 940 -18.06 1.27 -24.01
C ALA A 940 -18.17 -0.25 -24.09
N LEU A 941 -17.27 -0.96 -23.43
CA LEU A 941 -17.30 -2.40 -23.24
C LEU A 941 -17.25 -2.69 -21.73
N ILE A 942 -18.18 -3.52 -21.23
CA ILE A 942 -18.26 -3.89 -19.81
C ILE A 942 -17.75 -5.32 -19.66
N ASP A 943 -16.83 -5.51 -18.71
CA ASP A 943 -16.42 -6.82 -18.26
C ASP A 943 -17.40 -7.35 -17.20
N GLU A 944 -18.22 -8.33 -17.58
CA GLU A 944 -19.25 -8.91 -16.71
C GLU A 944 -18.66 -9.57 -15.45
N GLU A 945 -17.43 -10.12 -15.53
CA GLU A 945 -16.80 -10.80 -14.39
C GLU A 945 -16.27 -9.83 -13.33
N MET A 946 -15.99 -8.58 -13.71
CA MET A 946 -15.62 -7.50 -12.78
C MET A 946 -16.83 -6.72 -12.26
N CYS A 947 -17.98 -6.87 -12.90
CA CYS A 947 -19.19 -6.15 -12.55
C CYS A 947 -19.67 -6.51 -11.13
N ILE A 948 -20.12 -5.49 -10.38
CA ILE A 948 -20.77 -5.66 -9.07
C ILE A 948 -22.28 -5.37 -9.10
N ASN A 949 -22.86 -5.32 -10.30
CA ASN A 949 -24.31 -5.29 -10.53
C ASN A 949 -25.03 -4.05 -9.96
N CYS A 950 -24.34 -2.91 -9.83
CA CYS A 950 -24.91 -1.71 -9.21
C CYS A 950 -25.85 -0.91 -10.11
N GLY A 951 -25.83 -1.15 -11.43
CA GLY A 951 -26.66 -0.42 -12.41
C GLY A 951 -26.30 1.06 -12.59
N LYS A 952 -25.19 1.58 -12.04
CA LYS A 952 -24.82 3.01 -12.19
C LYS A 952 -24.57 3.40 -13.65
N CYS A 953 -23.90 2.56 -14.42
CA CYS A 953 -23.69 2.78 -15.85
C CYS A 953 -25.03 2.90 -16.60
N TYR A 954 -25.98 2.01 -16.29
CA TYR A 954 -27.35 2.03 -16.82
C TYR A 954 -28.09 3.32 -16.45
N MET A 955 -28.15 3.69 -15.15
CA MET A 955 -28.81 4.92 -14.70
C MET A 955 -28.23 6.18 -15.36
N THR A 956 -26.90 6.29 -15.40
CA THR A 956 -26.23 7.46 -16.00
C THR A 956 -26.44 7.52 -17.50
N CYS A 957 -26.43 6.39 -18.22
CA CYS A 957 -26.73 6.40 -19.64
C CYS A 957 -28.19 6.76 -19.93
N ASN A 958 -29.11 6.42 -19.03
CA ASN A 958 -30.52 6.72 -19.20
C ASN A 958 -30.85 8.19 -18.97
N ASP A 959 -30.44 8.73 -17.83
CA ASP A 959 -30.87 10.07 -17.40
C ASP A 959 -29.84 11.16 -17.75
N SER A 960 -28.70 10.78 -18.33
CA SER A 960 -27.62 11.70 -18.73
C SER A 960 -26.91 11.27 -20.02
N GLY A 961 -27.53 10.39 -20.81
CA GLY A 961 -26.92 9.83 -22.01
C GLY A 961 -27.94 9.47 -23.09
N TYR A 962 -27.75 8.29 -23.68
CA TYR A 962 -28.40 7.87 -24.94
C TYR A 962 -29.26 6.62 -24.79
N GLN A 963 -29.59 6.22 -23.55
CA GLN A 963 -30.38 5.03 -23.27
C GLN A 963 -29.83 3.80 -24.05
N ALA A 964 -28.52 3.62 -23.99
CA ALA A 964 -27.76 2.65 -24.79
C ALA A 964 -27.24 1.46 -23.98
N ILE A 965 -27.77 1.24 -22.78
CA ILE A 965 -27.38 0.13 -21.90
C ILE A 965 -28.67 -0.59 -21.48
N THR A 966 -28.75 -1.89 -21.73
CA THR A 966 -29.78 -2.74 -21.11
C THR A 966 -29.31 -3.20 -19.74
N PHE A 967 -30.23 -3.39 -18.80
CA PHE A 967 -29.92 -3.91 -17.47
C PHE A 967 -30.85 -5.07 -17.18
N ASP A 968 -30.26 -6.26 -17.03
CA ASP A 968 -31.01 -7.51 -16.92
C ASP A 968 -31.75 -7.59 -15.56
N PRO A 969 -33.06 -7.89 -15.53
CA PRO A 969 -33.85 -7.87 -14.30
C PRO A 969 -33.56 -9.02 -13.33
N GLU A 970 -32.91 -10.09 -13.79
CA GLU A 970 -32.64 -11.28 -12.96
C GLU A 970 -31.18 -11.29 -12.49
N THR A 971 -30.25 -11.08 -13.40
CA THR A 971 -28.80 -11.12 -13.16
C THR A 971 -28.23 -9.76 -12.75
N HIS A 972 -28.95 -8.67 -13.00
CA HIS A 972 -28.44 -7.30 -12.84
C HIS A 972 -27.10 -7.08 -13.58
N LEU A 973 -26.90 -7.74 -14.72
CA LEU A 973 -25.75 -7.51 -15.60
C LEU A 973 -26.11 -6.47 -16.67
N PRO A 974 -25.30 -5.41 -16.84
CA PRO A 974 -25.50 -4.41 -17.87
C PRO A 974 -24.91 -4.85 -19.23
N VAL A 975 -25.57 -4.52 -20.34
CA VAL A 975 -25.05 -4.75 -21.71
C VAL A 975 -25.14 -3.47 -22.53
N VAL A 976 -24.01 -3.04 -23.09
CA VAL A 976 -23.93 -1.88 -23.98
C VAL A 976 -24.48 -2.25 -25.35
N GLN A 977 -25.37 -1.41 -25.89
CA GLN A 977 -26.00 -1.56 -27.20
C GLN A 977 -25.25 -0.75 -28.27
N ASP A 978 -25.48 -1.06 -29.55
CA ASP A 978 -24.81 -0.37 -30.68
C ASP A 978 -25.17 1.13 -30.78
N SER A 979 -26.27 1.55 -30.14
CA SER A 979 -26.63 2.96 -29.96
C SER A 979 -25.68 3.75 -29.05
N CYS A 980 -24.67 3.10 -28.46
CA CYS A 980 -23.62 3.75 -27.70
C CYS A 980 -22.86 4.78 -28.54
N THR A 981 -22.68 5.99 -28.00
CA THR A 981 -21.98 7.09 -28.67
C THR A 981 -20.55 7.30 -28.20
N GLY A 982 -20.04 6.45 -27.30
CA GLY A 982 -18.69 6.62 -26.76
C GLY A 982 -18.52 7.78 -25.77
N CYS A 983 -19.60 8.35 -25.23
CA CYS A 983 -19.53 9.53 -24.34
C CYS A 983 -18.77 9.31 -23.01
N THR A 984 -18.42 8.07 -22.66
CA THR A 984 -17.56 7.71 -21.53
C THR A 984 -18.15 7.95 -20.13
N LEU A 985 -19.37 8.50 -20.00
CA LEU A 985 -20.00 8.73 -18.69
C LEU A 985 -20.21 7.45 -17.88
N CYS A 986 -20.56 6.33 -18.52
CA CYS A 986 -20.74 5.05 -17.82
C CYS A 986 -19.46 4.55 -17.16
N LEU A 987 -18.31 4.67 -17.85
CA LEU A 987 -16.98 4.37 -17.31
C LEU A 987 -16.67 5.28 -16.14
N SER A 988 -16.90 6.59 -16.30
CA SER A 988 -16.58 7.63 -15.32
C SER A 988 -17.30 7.46 -13.98
N VAL A 989 -18.47 6.81 -13.95
CA VAL A 989 -19.26 6.57 -12.74
C VAL A 989 -19.16 5.13 -12.21
N CYS A 990 -18.43 4.26 -12.93
CA CYS A 990 -18.27 2.87 -12.53
C CYS A 990 -17.46 2.80 -11.22
N PRO A 991 -17.94 2.07 -10.19
CA PRO A 991 -17.22 1.97 -8.94
C PRO A 991 -16.02 1.01 -9.00
N ILE A 992 -15.85 0.25 -10.08
CA ILE A 992 -14.77 -0.73 -10.26
C ILE A 992 -13.84 -0.24 -11.37
N ILE A 993 -12.57 0.01 -11.02
CA ILE A 993 -11.52 0.43 -11.95
C ILE A 993 -11.45 -0.60 -13.10
N ASP A 994 -11.41 -0.11 -14.34
CA ASP A 994 -11.31 -0.87 -15.60
C ASP A 994 -12.36 -1.94 -15.87
N CYS A 995 -13.43 -2.05 -15.06
CA CYS A 995 -14.59 -2.89 -15.38
C CYS A 995 -15.29 -2.42 -16.66
N ILE A 996 -15.21 -1.13 -16.97
CA ILE A 996 -15.67 -0.58 -18.24
C ILE A 996 -14.45 -0.01 -18.97
N ARG A 997 -14.28 -0.36 -20.24
CA ARG A 997 -13.22 0.17 -21.12
C ARG A 997 -13.83 0.83 -22.35
N MET A 998 -13.13 1.81 -22.92
CA MET A 998 -13.48 2.38 -24.21
C MET A 998 -12.70 1.64 -25.29
N VAL A 999 -13.40 1.06 -26.25
CA VAL A 999 -12.80 0.31 -27.37
C VAL A 999 -13.17 0.99 -28.69
N ALA A 1000 -12.33 0.85 -29.71
CA ALA A 1000 -12.62 1.37 -31.04
C ALA A 1000 -13.98 0.86 -31.54
N ARG A 1001 -14.80 1.76 -32.09
CA ARG A 1001 -16.10 1.39 -32.64
C ARG A 1001 -15.89 0.61 -33.94
N THR A 1002 -16.50 -0.56 -34.05
CA THR A 1002 -16.40 -1.42 -35.24
C THR A 1002 -17.52 -1.15 -36.26
N THR A 1003 -18.57 -0.44 -35.86
CA THR A 1003 -19.68 -0.03 -36.72
C THR A 1003 -19.54 1.45 -37.11
N PRO A 1004 -19.97 1.89 -38.31
CA PRO A 1004 -19.95 3.31 -38.68
C PRO A 1004 -20.69 4.17 -37.66
N TYR A 1005 -20.08 5.28 -37.24
CA TYR A 1005 -20.74 6.23 -36.36
C TYR A 1005 -21.63 7.18 -37.16
N VAL A 1006 -22.93 7.17 -36.84
CA VAL A 1006 -23.90 8.10 -37.41
C VAL A 1006 -24.47 8.95 -36.27
N PRO A 1007 -24.16 10.27 -36.22
CA PRO A 1007 -24.71 11.14 -35.19
C PRO A 1007 -26.24 11.17 -35.25
N GLN A 1008 -26.90 10.93 -34.12
CA GLN A 1008 -28.35 11.01 -34.03
C GLN A 1008 -28.79 12.48 -34.07
N ARG A 1009 -29.42 12.90 -35.17
CA ARG A 1009 -29.88 14.29 -35.39
C ARG A 1009 -31.31 14.55 -34.92
N GLY A 1010 -32.02 13.52 -34.44
CA GLY A 1010 -33.44 13.59 -34.03
C GLY A 1010 -34.42 13.64 -35.20
N LEU A 1011 -34.17 14.52 -36.18
CA LEU A 1011 -34.92 14.63 -37.43
C LEU A 1011 -33.99 14.46 -38.65
N PRO A 1012 -34.49 14.02 -39.81
CA PRO A 1012 -33.73 14.03 -41.05
C PRO A 1012 -33.22 15.44 -41.36
N GLN A 1013 -31.98 15.57 -41.80
CA GLN A 1013 -31.44 16.84 -42.24
C GLN A 1013 -32.17 17.27 -43.51
N ALA A 1014 -32.85 18.42 -43.47
CA ALA A 1014 -33.49 18.97 -44.66
C ALA A 1014 -32.40 19.23 -45.71
N ILE A 1015 -32.49 18.54 -46.84
CA ILE A 1015 -31.69 18.86 -48.01
C ILE A 1015 -32.26 20.18 -48.52
N MET A 1016 -31.67 21.31 -48.13
CA MET A 1016 -31.88 22.53 -48.89
C MET A 1016 -31.16 22.33 -50.23
N PRO A 1017 -31.87 22.35 -51.38
CA PRO A 1017 -31.18 22.44 -52.65
C PRO A 1017 -30.36 23.73 -52.61
N VAL A 1018 -29.07 23.61 -52.91
CA VAL A 1018 -28.21 24.76 -53.16
C VAL A 1018 -28.80 25.49 -54.37
N CYS A 1019 -29.29 26.71 -54.17
CA CYS A 1019 -29.53 27.67 -55.25
C CYS A 1019 -28.30 28.57 -55.38
#